data_AF-A0A8S3ZWD9-F1
#
_entry.id   AF-A0A8S3ZWD9-F1
#
_cell.length_a   1.000
_cell.length_b   1.000
_cell.length_c   1.000
_cell.angle_alpha   90.00
_cell.angle_beta   90.00
_cell.angle_gamma   90.00
#
_symmetry.space_group_name_H-M   'P 1'
#
loop_
_entity.id
_entity.type
_entity.pdbx_description
1 polymer ?
#
loop_
_entity_poly.entity_id
_entity_poly.type
_entity_poly.pdbx_seq_one_letter_code
_entity_poly.pdbx_strand_id
1 'polypeptide(L)'
;MGITALLYAVLADSEEIVENLIRSGASVNVCTQDGETGLHYATIKGSGEIIQVLIAAGCNVDSTTLDGQTPLMWSAHFNKTDAAQVLFESGASVYKKDNFGFTALHVAAMNKHRESVALLLNHAADCFQLDNMGHTALMVAAVVGDEYIVKEFIKREREESKLLVNLKDKGGRTALFFASLLGHRHIVKLLIEAQDNPHACDYSGTDALMMACKSGHEQVVELLLKIKPHPLDRRYLLALQEAVSRHHTNIVNIMLPRKENIKHLLRMQETLPEEVKTFPLLHIAAENGDLQILKTLLRAGADINSCDPFGQTALLVAANSKHDEVVQLLIHHDANINSCDIGGDTPLILASQAGSTNIVKLLIKKQADLTLKNSVGRSALMEAAGNGFLEIVEILCDTSNDIETKEVNGWTPLMLAAQGGFARIVKFLTEKGALVGNKTRQGVTAVMISAGNGKIKTTRLLFEKGANINEKDRNGNTPLLYAASQGHSQIARFLVEKGADVNIYDPFLKQSPLSYSILFGDVATSEMLVKAGADVNIVNTGGRSCMHFAAAGGHYPLVELLHEHGAAVDVIDASRRTPLMLAAYKGDVKSVRYLICKGADYNRCCSDGWSSLMLCSQVGRVECMKTLLEKGDVNLEYKEKLGHSALSISAANNRYDAVCLLLKKGANTNTRNHAEQTPLMLSSYNGNIKVVEKLIKSKASLNLKDKDGKTALIIAAETNRLDIVEVLLRAEAEINATSNNKVTALHASVRNKNLEIVKLLITYKAGLDIADVEGNTPLMSSARNDSNLILKHLLHANADMKKQNKEGKTATDICIERNNRVALNYLCQKGPVTKAEKEKYIAVATKCKHTELVTILSQARTDDSRQTAGAQDTDSNLFAANDDGGDNLNDSAEAVAESRDRQPGCSVGRSTSTPLDSNGVAATAMGATETKTIKLDPTEKLNLQNANIKQMIVNVYNTKNEIRKAQNVTIGDYSSIACYDQLTKQDGQGQ
;
A
#
# COMPACT_ATOMS: atom_id res chain seq x y z
N MET A 1 -19.07 -38.09 5.38
CA MET A 1 -19.72 -38.91 4.34
C MET A 1 -21.25 -38.75 4.36
N GLY A 2 -21.98 -39.19 5.40
CA GLY A 2 -23.45 -39.06 5.44
C GLY A 2 -24.22 -40.04 4.54
N ILE A 3 -23.51 -41.00 3.94
CA ILE A 3 -24.07 -42.05 3.08
C ILE A 3 -25.05 -42.90 3.90
N THR A 4 -26.31 -42.93 3.49
CA THR A 4 -27.37 -43.76 4.08
C THR A 4 -27.36 -45.16 3.47
N ALA A 5 -28.08 -46.12 4.07
CA ALA A 5 -28.27 -47.44 3.48
C ALA A 5 -28.86 -47.39 2.06
N LEU A 6 -29.74 -46.40 1.78
CA LEU A 6 -30.31 -46.18 0.46
C LEU A 6 -29.26 -45.67 -0.54
N LEU A 7 -28.45 -44.67 -0.15
CA LEU A 7 -27.35 -44.18 -0.99
C LEU A 7 -26.32 -45.29 -1.27
N TYR A 8 -26.06 -46.17 -0.29
CA TYR A 8 -25.19 -47.33 -0.47
C TYR A 8 -25.80 -48.39 -1.40
N ALA A 9 -27.11 -48.65 -1.33
CA ALA A 9 -27.80 -49.57 -2.24
C ALA A 9 -27.78 -49.09 -3.70
N VAL A 10 -27.92 -47.77 -3.91
CA VAL A 10 -27.74 -47.15 -5.24
C VAL A 10 -26.28 -47.24 -5.70
N LEU A 11 -25.31 -46.98 -4.82
CA LEU A 11 -23.87 -47.17 -5.11
C LEU A 11 -23.50 -48.64 -5.38
N ALA A 12 -24.24 -49.59 -4.82
CA ALA A 12 -24.12 -51.03 -5.09
C ALA A 12 -24.87 -51.47 -6.36
N ASP A 13 -25.60 -50.57 -7.02
CA ASP A 13 -26.36 -50.82 -8.26
C ASP A 13 -27.44 -51.93 -8.10
N SER A 14 -28.11 -51.95 -6.94
CA SER A 14 -29.04 -53.01 -6.56
C SER A 14 -30.48 -52.49 -6.45
N GLU A 15 -31.22 -52.57 -7.56
CA GLU A 15 -32.62 -52.17 -7.67
C GLU A 15 -33.52 -52.79 -6.59
N GLU A 16 -33.44 -54.11 -6.38
CA GLU A 16 -34.25 -54.81 -5.37
C GLU A 16 -34.02 -54.26 -3.95
N ILE A 17 -32.77 -53.94 -3.58
CA ILE A 17 -32.45 -53.37 -2.27
C ILE A 17 -32.93 -51.92 -2.18
N VAL A 18 -32.79 -51.13 -3.26
CA VAL A 18 -33.33 -49.76 -3.34
C VAL A 18 -34.86 -49.76 -3.17
N GLU A 19 -35.59 -50.57 -3.93
CA GLU A 19 -37.04 -50.70 -3.80
C GLU A 19 -37.45 -51.10 -2.38
N ASN A 20 -36.81 -52.13 -1.81
CA ASN A 20 -37.20 -52.66 -0.50
C ASN A 20 -36.87 -51.70 0.64
N LEU A 21 -35.82 -50.88 0.52
CA LEU A 21 -35.55 -49.78 1.46
C LEU A 21 -36.59 -48.67 1.34
N ILE A 22 -36.99 -48.29 0.12
CA ILE A 22 -38.05 -47.29 -0.12
C ILE A 22 -39.40 -47.77 0.43
N ARG A 23 -39.79 -49.02 0.13
CA ARG A 23 -40.99 -49.67 0.71
C ARG A 23 -40.96 -49.73 2.24
N SER A 24 -39.76 -49.79 2.83
CA SER A 24 -39.54 -49.75 4.28
C SER A 24 -39.50 -48.33 4.87
N GLY A 25 -39.81 -47.29 4.07
CA GLY A 25 -39.88 -45.90 4.53
C GLY A 25 -38.55 -45.13 4.51
N ALA A 26 -37.54 -45.61 3.78
CA ALA A 26 -36.30 -44.84 3.60
C ALA A 26 -36.57 -43.54 2.83
N SER A 27 -36.19 -42.39 3.41
CA SER A 27 -36.31 -41.09 2.75
C SER A 27 -35.40 -41.02 1.52
N VAL A 28 -35.98 -40.74 0.35
CA VAL A 28 -35.26 -40.70 -0.94
C VAL A 28 -34.53 -39.39 -1.20
N ASN A 29 -35.02 -38.29 -0.62
CA ASN A 29 -34.41 -36.96 -0.72
C ASN A 29 -33.23 -36.74 0.25
N VAL A 30 -32.61 -37.82 0.74
CA VAL A 30 -31.37 -37.75 1.52
C VAL A 30 -30.18 -37.46 0.61
N CYS A 31 -29.26 -36.63 1.10
CA CYS A 31 -28.03 -36.25 0.41
C CYS A 31 -26.78 -36.50 1.27
N THR A 32 -25.63 -36.56 0.62
CA THR A 32 -24.32 -36.50 1.28
C THR A 32 -24.05 -35.10 1.84
N GLN A 33 -22.91 -34.94 2.54
CA GLN A 33 -22.50 -33.62 3.06
C GLN A 33 -22.23 -32.60 1.95
N ASP A 34 -22.02 -33.06 0.72
CA ASP A 34 -21.73 -32.25 -0.47
C ASP A 34 -22.99 -32.03 -1.35
N GLY A 35 -24.16 -32.44 -0.85
CA GLY A 35 -25.48 -32.23 -1.47
C GLY A 35 -25.89 -33.30 -2.49
N GLU A 36 -25.10 -34.34 -2.68
CA GLU A 36 -25.34 -35.38 -3.69
C GLU A 36 -26.50 -36.30 -3.24
N THR A 37 -27.58 -36.36 -4.02
CA THR A 37 -28.72 -37.26 -3.75
C THR A 37 -28.55 -38.63 -4.40
N GLY A 38 -29.40 -39.60 -4.05
CA GLY A 38 -29.40 -40.92 -4.70
C GLY A 38 -29.54 -40.85 -6.22
N LEU A 39 -30.26 -39.84 -6.73
CA LEU A 39 -30.44 -39.63 -8.18
C LEU A 39 -29.13 -39.27 -8.90
N HIS A 40 -28.22 -38.56 -8.23
CA HIS A 40 -26.88 -38.27 -8.74
C HIS A 40 -26.06 -39.58 -8.85
N TYR A 41 -26.04 -40.39 -7.80
CA TYR A 41 -25.30 -41.66 -7.78
C TYR A 41 -25.85 -42.71 -8.76
N ALA A 42 -27.18 -42.83 -8.90
CA ALA A 42 -27.81 -43.69 -9.90
C ALA A 42 -27.41 -43.27 -11.33
N THR A 43 -27.24 -41.95 -11.55
CA THR A 43 -26.79 -41.41 -12.82
C THR A 43 -25.34 -41.79 -13.15
N ILE A 44 -24.43 -41.90 -12.17
CA ILE A 44 -23.05 -42.40 -12.42
C ILE A 44 -23.10 -43.85 -12.96
N LYS A 45 -23.96 -44.69 -12.40
CA LYS A 45 -24.16 -46.07 -12.85
C LYS A 45 -24.75 -46.11 -14.25
N GLY A 46 -25.79 -45.30 -14.49
CA GLY A 46 -26.55 -45.26 -15.74
C GLY A 46 -27.87 -46.03 -15.67
N SER A 47 -28.24 -46.51 -14.49
CA SER A 47 -29.32 -47.47 -14.24
C SER A 47 -30.69 -46.77 -14.29
N GLY A 48 -31.32 -46.79 -15.47
CA GLY A 48 -32.58 -46.10 -15.74
C GLY A 48 -33.72 -46.56 -14.81
N GLU A 49 -33.71 -47.83 -14.44
CA GLU A 49 -34.64 -48.47 -13.52
C GLU A 49 -34.56 -47.85 -12.12
N ILE A 50 -33.35 -47.74 -11.55
CA ILE A 50 -33.11 -47.10 -10.25
C ILE A 50 -33.46 -45.60 -10.30
N ILE A 51 -33.19 -44.92 -11.41
CA ILE A 51 -33.59 -43.52 -11.64
C ILE A 51 -35.13 -43.39 -11.61
N GLN A 52 -35.86 -44.25 -12.32
CA GLN A 52 -37.33 -44.28 -12.33
C GLN A 52 -37.89 -44.57 -10.94
N VAL A 53 -37.38 -45.58 -10.24
CA VAL A 53 -37.81 -45.96 -8.87
C VAL A 53 -37.62 -44.80 -7.89
N LEU A 54 -36.47 -44.10 -7.94
CA LEU A 54 -36.19 -42.94 -7.08
C LEU A 54 -37.13 -41.75 -7.37
N ILE A 55 -37.38 -41.44 -8.64
CA ILE A 55 -38.25 -40.33 -9.05
C ILE A 55 -39.72 -40.65 -8.72
N ALA A 56 -40.18 -41.87 -8.98
CA ALA A 56 -41.53 -42.34 -8.60
C ALA A 56 -41.76 -42.30 -7.07
N ALA A 57 -40.71 -42.49 -6.28
CA ALA A 57 -40.73 -42.34 -4.82
C ALA A 57 -40.63 -40.88 -4.33
N GLY A 58 -40.57 -39.89 -5.23
CA GLY A 58 -40.60 -38.46 -4.90
C GLY A 58 -39.23 -37.78 -4.80
N CYS A 59 -38.18 -38.31 -5.43
CA CYS A 59 -36.95 -37.52 -5.65
C CYS A 59 -37.22 -36.32 -6.57
N ASN A 60 -36.74 -35.13 -6.18
CA ASN A 60 -36.69 -33.99 -7.09
C ASN A 60 -35.69 -34.27 -8.24
N VAL A 61 -36.17 -34.30 -9.48
CA VAL A 61 -35.35 -34.56 -10.68
C VAL A 61 -34.26 -33.48 -10.90
N ASP A 62 -34.58 -32.23 -10.56
CA ASP A 62 -33.68 -31.07 -10.59
C ASP A 62 -33.06 -30.80 -9.19
N SER A 63 -32.78 -31.86 -8.43
CA SER A 63 -31.94 -31.77 -7.22
C SER A 63 -30.57 -31.19 -7.57
N THR A 64 -29.93 -30.48 -6.64
CA THR A 64 -28.60 -29.88 -6.86
C THR A 64 -27.62 -30.22 -5.76
N THR A 65 -26.36 -30.46 -6.12
CA THR A 65 -25.22 -30.48 -5.18
C THR A 65 -24.94 -29.08 -4.62
N LEU A 66 -24.03 -28.95 -3.65
CA LEU A 66 -23.58 -27.63 -3.16
C LEU A 66 -23.02 -26.73 -4.28
N ASP A 67 -22.41 -27.32 -5.32
CA ASP A 67 -21.91 -26.62 -6.51
C ASP A 67 -23.01 -26.27 -7.54
N GLY A 68 -24.28 -26.60 -7.26
CA GLY A 68 -25.42 -26.33 -8.14
C GLY A 68 -25.59 -27.31 -9.30
N GLN A 69 -24.80 -28.39 -9.34
CA GLN A 69 -24.87 -29.40 -10.41
C GLN A 69 -26.11 -30.28 -10.25
N THR A 70 -26.80 -30.60 -11.35
CA THR A 70 -27.97 -31.51 -11.36
C THR A 70 -27.60 -32.92 -11.84
N PRO A 71 -28.46 -33.95 -11.62
CA PRO A 71 -28.30 -35.27 -12.22
C PRO A 71 -28.16 -35.22 -13.76
N LEU A 72 -28.86 -34.31 -14.44
CA LEU A 72 -28.73 -34.13 -15.89
C LEU A 72 -27.35 -33.57 -16.30
N MET A 73 -26.67 -32.82 -15.43
CA MET A 73 -25.27 -32.46 -15.65
C MET A 73 -24.35 -33.66 -15.42
N TRP A 74 -24.64 -34.52 -14.44
CA TRP A 74 -23.86 -35.74 -14.19
C TRP A 74 -24.02 -36.78 -15.32
N SER A 75 -25.21 -36.94 -15.92
CA SER A 75 -25.38 -37.84 -17.07
C SER A 75 -24.60 -37.33 -18.29
N ALA A 76 -24.71 -36.02 -18.57
CA ALA A 76 -23.91 -35.32 -19.57
C ALA A 76 -22.40 -35.38 -19.29
N HIS A 77 -22.00 -35.52 -18.03
CA HIS A 77 -20.62 -35.59 -17.57
C HIS A 77 -19.98 -36.98 -17.69
N PHE A 78 -20.76 -38.04 -17.44
CA PHE A 78 -20.30 -39.44 -17.52
C PHE A 78 -20.70 -40.13 -18.85
N ASN A 79 -21.20 -39.36 -19.81
CA ASN A 79 -21.77 -39.80 -21.10
C ASN A 79 -22.89 -40.86 -20.99
N LYS A 80 -23.72 -40.75 -19.96
CA LYS A 80 -24.80 -41.69 -19.65
C LYS A 80 -26.09 -41.26 -20.34
N THR A 81 -26.13 -41.45 -21.65
CA THR A 81 -27.27 -41.09 -22.53
C THR A 81 -28.59 -41.66 -22.03
N ASP A 82 -28.58 -42.89 -21.55
CA ASP A 82 -29.81 -43.63 -21.26
C ASP A 82 -30.42 -43.13 -19.94
N ALA A 83 -29.57 -42.85 -18.95
CA ALA A 83 -29.93 -42.09 -17.76
C ALA A 83 -30.39 -40.65 -18.09
N ALA A 84 -29.74 -39.96 -19.03
CA ALA A 84 -30.17 -38.64 -19.47
C ALA A 84 -31.55 -38.68 -20.15
N GLN A 85 -31.85 -39.70 -20.94
CA GLN A 85 -33.15 -39.93 -21.58
C GLN A 85 -34.25 -40.14 -20.52
N VAL A 86 -34.01 -41.02 -19.55
CA VAL A 86 -34.95 -41.24 -18.43
C VAL A 86 -35.16 -39.97 -17.58
N LEU A 87 -34.09 -39.20 -17.33
CA LEU A 87 -34.18 -37.90 -16.65
C LEU A 87 -35.01 -36.89 -17.46
N PHE A 88 -34.86 -36.83 -18.79
CA PHE A 88 -35.69 -35.98 -19.66
C PHE A 88 -37.16 -36.39 -19.69
N GLU A 89 -37.45 -37.68 -19.80
CA GLU A 89 -38.81 -38.24 -19.70
C GLU A 89 -39.44 -37.96 -18.33
N SER A 90 -38.61 -37.86 -17.29
CA SER A 90 -38.99 -37.45 -15.93
C SER A 90 -39.03 -35.93 -15.70
N GLY A 91 -38.83 -35.11 -16.74
CA GLY A 91 -38.98 -33.65 -16.69
C GLY A 91 -37.73 -32.86 -16.24
N ALA A 92 -36.53 -33.43 -16.29
CA ALA A 92 -35.28 -32.72 -15.97
C ALA A 92 -35.06 -31.47 -16.83
N SER A 93 -34.66 -30.35 -16.21
CA SER A 93 -34.55 -29.06 -16.91
C SER A 93 -33.18 -28.87 -17.56
N VAL A 94 -33.17 -28.90 -18.89
CA VAL A 94 -31.96 -28.72 -19.73
C VAL A 94 -31.27 -27.35 -19.56
N TYR A 95 -32.01 -26.34 -19.08
CA TYR A 95 -31.56 -24.95 -18.95
C TYR A 95 -30.97 -24.59 -17.58
N LYS A 96 -30.97 -25.53 -16.62
CA LYS A 96 -30.37 -25.35 -15.29
C LYS A 96 -28.89 -25.03 -15.40
N LYS A 97 -28.40 -24.26 -14.42
CA LYS A 97 -27.00 -23.83 -14.32
C LYS A 97 -26.42 -24.18 -12.96
N ASP A 98 -25.16 -24.59 -12.96
CA ASP A 98 -24.35 -24.72 -11.75
C ASP A 98 -23.87 -23.33 -11.25
N ASN A 99 -23.12 -23.30 -10.15
CA ASN A 99 -22.58 -22.07 -9.57
C ASN A 99 -21.56 -21.35 -10.49
N PHE A 100 -21.02 -22.03 -11.52
CA PHE A 100 -20.15 -21.46 -12.56
C PHE A 100 -20.94 -21.00 -13.80
N GLY A 101 -22.24 -21.23 -13.83
CA GLY A 101 -23.14 -20.88 -14.93
C GLY A 101 -23.19 -21.93 -16.04
N PHE A 102 -22.52 -23.07 -15.89
CA PHE A 102 -22.52 -24.14 -16.89
C PHE A 102 -23.85 -24.89 -16.88
N THR A 103 -24.31 -25.24 -18.08
CA THR A 103 -25.45 -26.13 -18.31
C THR A 103 -24.97 -27.54 -18.65
N ALA A 104 -25.86 -28.53 -18.66
CA ALA A 104 -25.52 -29.88 -19.10
C ALA A 104 -24.84 -29.90 -20.49
N LEU A 105 -25.20 -28.99 -21.40
CA LEU A 105 -24.59 -28.86 -22.73
C LEU A 105 -23.13 -28.36 -22.67
N HIS A 106 -22.83 -27.43 -21.76
CA HIS A 106 -21.45 -27.02 -21.50
C HIS A 106 -20.63 -28.18 -20.93
N VAL A 107 -21.19 -28.94 -19.99
CA VAL A 107 -20.52 -30.08 -19.36
C VAL A 107 -20.27 -31.21 -20.36
N ALA A 108 -21.22 -31.56 -21.24
CA ALA A 108 -21.02 -32.53 -22.31
C ALA A 108 -19.95 -32.07 -23.32
N ALA A 109 -19.99 -30.81 -23.74
CA ALA A 109 -18.97 -30.22 -24.63
C ALA A 109 -17.58 -30.22 -23.97
N MET A 110 -17.51 -29.93 -22.67
CA MET A 110 -16.26 -29.88 -21.89
C MET A 110 -15.56 -31.24 -21.82
N ASN A 111 -16.33 -32.33 -21.78
CA ASN A 111 -15.81 -33.70 -21.62
C ASN A 111 -15.71 -34.49 -22.94
N LYS A 112 -15.96 -33.83 -24.08
CA LYS A 112 -15.98 -34.44 -25.44
C LYS A 112 -17.06 -35.53 -25.61
N HIS A 113 -18.17 -35.42 -24.90
CA HIS A 113 -19.24 -36.42 -24.89
C HIS A 113 -20.26 -36.15 -26.00
N ARG A 114 -19.96 -36.67 -27.19
CA ARG A 114 -20.64 -36.39 -28.46
C ARG A 114 -22.08 -36.86 -28.46
N GLU A 115 -22.31 -38.04 -27.90
CA GLU A 115 -23.60 -38.69 -27.77
C GLU A 115 -24.50 -37.87 -26.83
N SER A 116 -23.96 -37.45 -25.68
CA SER A 116 -24.64 -36.50 -24.79
C SER A 116 -24.90 -35.14 -25.44
N VAL A 117 -23.94 -34.53 -26.14
CA VAL A 117 -24.17 -33.26 -26.87
C VAL A 117 -25.34 -33.40 -27.87
N ALA A 118 -25.35 -34.47 -28.68
CA ALA A 118 -26.41 -34.71 -29.64
C ALA A 118 -27.78 -34.93 -28.95
N LEU A 119 -27.82 -35.70 -27.85
CA LEU A 119 -29.02 -35.97 -27.08
C LEU A 119 -29.60 -34.71 -26.42
N LEU A 120 -28.75 -33.88 -25.81
CA LEU A 120 -29.14 -32.61 -25.19
C LEU A 120 -29.66 -31.62 -26.24
N LEU A 121 -29.01 -31.50 -27.40
CA LEU A 121 -29.47 -30.66 -28.51
C LEU A 121 -30.82 -31.12 -29.08
N ASN A 122 -31.07 -32.44 -29.13
CA ASN A 122 -32.37 -32.98 -29.54
C ASN A 122 -33.49 -32.65 -28.52
N HIS A 123 -33.15 -32.49 -27.24
CA HIS A 123 -34.04 -32.02 -26.17
C HIS A 123 -33.98 -30.49 -25.97
N ALA A 124 -33.72 -29.75 -27.06
CA ALA A 124 -33.74 -28.28 -27.12
C ALA A 124 -32.78 -27.54 -26.16
N ALA A 125 -31.61 -28.13 -25.85
CA ALA A 125 -30.56 -27.41 -25.14
C ALA A 125 -30.09 -26.16 -25.92
N ASP A 126 -30.22 -24.97 -25.33
CA ASP A 126 -29.81 -23.71 -25.96
C ASP A 126 -28.28 -23.61 -26.09
N CYS A 127 -27.78 -23.60 -27.32
CA CYS A 127 -26.35 -23.46 -27.64
C CYS A 127 -25.83 -22.00 -27.54
N PHE A 128 -26.72 -21.01 -27.47
CA PHE A 128 -26.41 -19.60 -27.24
C PHE A 128 -26.35 -19.24 -25.74
N GLN A 129 -26.79 -20.14 -24.86
CA GLN A 129 -26.78 -19.92 -23.41
C GLN A 129 -25.33 -19.74 -22.91
N LEU A 130 -25.09 -18.73 -22.06
CA LEU A 130 -23.74 -18.33 -21.63
C LEU A 130 -23.43 -18.75 -20.18
N ASP A 131 -22.18 -19.15 -19.91
CA ASP A 131 -21.68 -19.36 -18.54
C ASP A 131 -21.45 -18.03 -17.78
N ASN A 132 -20.99 -18.09 -16.51
CA ASN A 132 -20.75 -16.88 -15.72
C ASN A 132 -19.54 -16.03 -16.22
N MET A 133 -18.75 -16.53 -17.17
CA MET A 133 -17.67 -15.81 -17.87
C MET A 133 -18.07 -15.32 -19.28
N GLY A 134 -19.25 -15.70 -19.76
CA GLY A 134 -19.76 -15.34 -21.08
C GLY A 134 -19.38 -16.34 -22.19
N HIS A 135 -18.85 -17.51 -21.88
CA HIS A 135 -18.56 -18.54 -22.88
C HIS A 135 -19.86 -19.25 -23.30
N THR A 136 -19.96 -19.64 -24.58
CA THR A 136 -20.95 -20.61 -25.07
C THR A 136 -20.38 -22.04 -25.02
N ALA A 137 -21.25 -23.05 -25.15
CA ALA A 137 -20.81 -24.43 -25.34
C ALA A 137 -19.92 -24.63 -26.59
N LEU A 138 -20.09 -23.79 -27.63
CA LEU A 138 -19.18 -23.76 -28.78
C LEU A 138 -17.77 -23.25 -28.40
N MET A 139 -17.66 -22.21 -27.57
CA MET A 139 -16.35 -21.74 -27.07
C MET A 139 -15.67 -22.81 -26.20
N VAL A 140 -16.44 -23.52 -25.35
CA VAL A 140 -15.94 -24.66 -24.59
C VAL A 140 -15.41 -25.75 -25.53
N ALA A 141 -16.16 -26.15 -26.55
CA ALA A 141 -15.73 -27.14 -27.53
C ALA A 141 -14.50 -26.70 -28.36
N ALA A 142 -14.40 -25.41 -28.67
CA ALA A 142 -13.26 -24.81 -29.36
C ALA A 142 -12.00 -24.74 -28.48
N VAL A 143 -12.14 -24.57 -27.16
CA VAL A 143 -11.03 -24.71 -26.20
C VAL A 143 -10.59 -26.17 -26.08
N VAL A 144 -11.56 -27.05 -25.85
CA VAL A 144 -11.35 -28.48 -25.56
C VAL A 144 -10.87 -29.28 -26.78
N GLY A 145 -11.09 -28.77 -28.00
CA GLY A 145 -10.53 -29.33 -29.21
C GLY A 145 -11.27 -30.58 -29.69
N ASP A 146 -12.61 -30.52 -29.81
CA ASP A 146 -13.39 -31.58 -30.46
C ASP A 146 -14.06 -31.07 -31.74
N GLU A 147 -13.56 -31.54 -32.90
CA GLU A 147 -14.08 -31.15 -34.20
C GLU A 147 -15.52 -31.59 -34.48
N TYR A 148 -16.00 -32.67 -33.86
CA TYR A 148 -17.34 -33.20 -34.12
C TYR A 148 -18.38 -32.35 -33.40
N ILE A 149 -18.13 -32.02 -32.14
CA ILE A 149 -18.99 -31.15 -31.33
C ILE A 149 -19.05 -29.74 -31.95
N VAL A 150 -17.93 -29.21 -32.43
CA VAL A 150 -17.89 -27.96 -33.20
C VAL A 150 -18.72 -28.05 -34.50
N LYS A 151 -18.64 -29.16 -35.26
CA LYS A 151 -19.44 -29.37 -36.48
C LYS A 151 -20.95 -29.41 -36.18
N GLU A 152 -21.37 -30.08 -35.11
CA GLU A 152 -22.80 -30.19 -34.77
C GLU A 152 -23.36 -28.85 -34.28
N PHE A 153 -22.61 -28.05 -33.51
CA PHE A 153 -23.01 -26.67 -33.18
C PHE A 153 -23.11 -25.78 -34.43
N ILE A 154 -22.12 -25.81 -35.33
CA ILE A 154 -22.15 -25.06 -36.62
C ILE A 154 -23.31 -25.51 -37.53
N LYS A 155 -23.75 -26.77 -37.42
CA LYS A 155 -24.93 -27.28 -38.13
C LYS A 155 -26.21 -26.68 -37.55
N ARG A 156 -26.41 -26.72 -36.23
CA ARG A 156 -27.59 -26.11 -35.56
C ARG A 156 -27.66 -24.59 -35.75
N GLU A 157 -26.52 -23.92 -35.76
CA GLU A 157 -26.40 -22.48 -36.08
C GLU A 157 -27.06 -22.12 -37.43
N ARG A 158 -26.88 -22.99 -38.45
CA ARG A 158 -27.48 -22.81 -39.79
C ARG A 158 -28.99 -23.12 -39.81
N GLU A 159 -29.48 -23.96 -38.90
CA GLU A 159 -30.91 -24.24 -38.73
C GLU A 159 -31.62 -23.04 -38.07
N GLU A 160 -30.95 -22.33 -37.14
CA GLU A 160 -31.53 -21.19 -36.40
C GLU A 160 -31.30 -19.79 -37.03
N SER A 161 -30.48 -19.67 -38.08
CA SER A 161 -30.19 -18.39 -38.77
C SER A 161 -29.58 -17.27 -37.88
N LYS A 162 -28.92 -17.64 -36.79
CA LYS A 162 -28.15 -16.75 -35.90
C LYS A 162 -26.66 -17.09 -36.00
N LEU A 163 -25.75 -16.11 -35.90
CA LEU A 163 -24.30 -16.36 -35.99
C LEU A 163 -23.68 -16.66 -34.61
N LEU A 164 -23.80 -17.92 -34.16
CA LEU A 164 -23.19 -18.45 -32.94
C LEU A 164 -21.66 -18.29 -32.93
N VAL A 165 -20.96 -18.50 -34.05
CA VAL A 165 -19.49 -18.36 -34.11
C VAL A 165 -19.01 -16.95 -33.74
N ASN A 166 -19.79 -15.93 -34.10
CA ASN A 166 -19.44 -14.52 -33.91
C ASN A 166 -19.81 -13.97 -32.51
N LEU A 167 -20.38 -14.80 -31.61
CA LEU A 167 -20.57 -14.40 -30.22
C LEU A 167 -19.24 -14.17 -29.50
N LYS A 168 -19.30 -13.35 -28.44
CA LYS A 168 -18.15 -12.91 -27.67
C LYS A 168 -18.37 -13.09 -26.17
N ASP A 169 -17.33 -13.57 -25.49
CA ASP A 169 -17.30 -13.67 -24.03
C ASP A 169 -17.10 -12.30 -23.34
N LYS A 170 -17.03 -12.28 -22.01
CA LYS A 170 -16.76 -11.06 -21.22
C LYS A 170 -15.35 -10.47 -21.42
N GLY A 171 -14.48 -11.09 -22.21
CA GLY A 171 -13.21 -10.54 -22.69
C GLY A 171 -13.26 -10.01 -24.12
N GLY A 172 -14.37 -10.21 -24.84
CA GLY A 172 -14.53 -9.86 -26.26
C GLY A 172 -14.04 -10.94 -27.25
N ARG A 173 -13.77 -12.18 -26.79
CA ARG A 173 -13.14 -13.28 -27.53
C ARG A 173 -14.19 -14.19 -28.19
N THR A 174 -13.96 -14.64 -29.43
CA THR A 174 -14.83 -15.59 -30.16
C THR A 174 -14.31 -17.03 -30.05
N ALA A 175 -15.08 -18.01 -30.55
CA ALA A 175 -14.62 -19.40 -30.64
C ALA A 175 -13.32 -19.53 -31.45
N LEU A 176 -13.17 -18.76 -32.53
CA LEU A 176 -11.96 -18.74 -33.38
C LEU A 176 -10.74 -18.19 -32.64
N PHE A 177 -10.91 -17.25 -31.70
CA PHE A 177 -9.82 -16.77 -30.84
C PHE A 177 -9.26 -17.92 -29.98
N PHE A 178 -10.13 -18.68 -29.31
CA PHE A 178 -9.72 -19.81 -28.47
C PHE A 178 -9.13 -20.97 -29.29
N ALA A 179 -9.70 -21.29 -30.45
CA ALA A 179 -9.14 -22.30 -31.35
C ALA A 179 -7.74 -21.91 -31.88
N SER A 180 -7.50 -20.61 -32.08
CA SER A 180 -6.21 -20.08 -32.56
C SER A 180 -5.16 -19.97 -31.45
N LEU A 181 -5.58 -19.71 -30.21
CA LEU A 181 -4.76 -19.75 -28.99
C LEU A 181 -4.19 -21.14 -28.69
N LEU A 182 -4.90 -22.21 -29.06
CA LEU A 182 -4.58 -23.60 -28.68
C LEU A 182 -4.16 -24.47 -29.88
N GLY A 183 -4.02 -23.87 -31.07
CA GLY A 183 -3.45 -24.55 -32.24
C GLY A 183 -4.40 -25.50 -32.98
N HIS A 184 -5.71 -25.45 -32.69
CA HIS A 184 -6.72 -26.38 -33.21
C HIS A 184 -7.06 -26.13 -34.70
N ARG A 185 -6.11 -26.39 -35.59
CA ARG A 185 -6.15 -26.07 -37.05
C ARG A 185 -7.46 -26.40 -37.75
N HIS A 186 -8.03 -27.58 -37.52
CA HIS A 186 -9.30 -27.95 -38.18
C HIS A 186 -10.51 -27.20 -37.62
N ILE A 187 -10.53 -26.90 -36.32
CA ILE A 187 -11.58 -26.06 -35.70
C ILE A 187 -11.48 -24.63 -36.23
N VAL A 188 -10.26 -24.07 -36.33
CA VAL A 188 -10.00 -22.78 -36.99
C VAL A 188 -10.55 -22.78 -38.42
N LYS A 189 -10.31 -23.84 -39.20
CA LYS A 189 -10.85 -23.99 -40.56
C LYS A 189 -12.39 -23.97 -40.56
N LEU A 190 -13.02 -24.81 -39.73
CA LEU A 190 -14.47 -24.97 -39.65
C LEU A 190 -15.19 -23.68 -39.26
N LEU A 191 -14.64 -22.93 -38.29
CA LEU A 191 -15.19 -21.65 -37.85
C LEU A 191 -15.10 -20.57 -38.93
N ILE A 192 -14.00 -20.50 -39.68
CA ILE A 192 -13.86 -19.56 -40.81
C ILE A 192 -14.82 -19.95 -41.96
N GLU A 193 -14.99 -21.24 -42.23
CA GLU A 193 -15.99 -21.78 -43.18
C GLU A 193 -17.44 -21.56 -42.71
N ALA A 194 -17.67 -21.38 -41.41
CA ALA A 194 -18.94 -20.96 -40.79
C ALA A 194 -19.12 -19.43 -40.72
N GLN A 195 -18.25 -18.64 -41.37
CA GLN A 195 -18.29 -17.18 -41.39
C GLN A 195 -17.95 -16.46 -40.07
N ASP A 196 -17.13 -17.08 -39.21
CA ASP A 196 -16.46 -16.35 -38.12
C ASP A 196 -15.56 -15.23 -38.71
N ASN A 197 -15.41 -14.16 -37.95
CA ASN A 197 -14.65 -12.97 -38.30
C ASN A 197 -13.22 -13.07 -37.74
N PRO A 198 -12.20 -13.38 -38.55
CA PRO A 198 -10.81 -13.52 -38.07
C PRO A 198 -10.21 -12.21 -37.54
N HIS A 199 -10.84 -11.07 -37.84
CA HIS A 199 -10.46 -9.75 -37.34
C HIS A 199 -11.24 -9.35 -36.06
N ALA A 200 -12.04 -10.25 -35.48
CA ALA A 200 -12.74 -10.03 -34.23
C ALA A 200 -11.73 -9.92 -33.07
N CYS A 201 -11.35 -8.68 -32.75
CA CYS A 201 -10.42 -8.38 -31.67
C CYS A 201 -11.09 -8.53 -30.30
N ASP A 202 -10.34 -8.99 -29.31
CA ASP A 202 -10.73 -8.90 -27.89
C ASP A 202 -10.62 -7.45 -27.35
N TYR A 203 -10.91 -7.23 -26.06
CA TYR A 203 -10.80 -5.90 -25.44
C TYR A 203 -9.36 -5.38 -25.22
N SER A 204 -8.33 -6.12 -25.65
CA SER A 204 -6.95 -5.62 -25.78
C SER A 204 -6.58 -5.19 -27.20
N GLY A 205 -7.41 -5.53 -28.20
CA GLY A 205 -7.08 -5.35 -29.62
C GLY A 205 -6.39 -6.56 -30.25
N THR A 206 -6.33 -7.70 -29.56
CA THR A 206 -5.72 -8.94 -30.04
C THR A 206 -6.73 -9.74 -30.86
N ASP A 207 -6.35 -10.20 -32.05
CA ASP A 207 -7.18 -11.05 -32.92
C ASP A 207 -6.62 -12.48 -33.04
N ALA A 208 -7.30 -13.31 -33.84
CA ALA A 208 -6.94 -14.72 -34.04
C ALA A 208 -5.55 -14.92 -34.64
N LEU A 209 -5.11 -14.03 -35.56
CA LEU A 209 -3.79 -14.10 -36.18
C LEU A 209 -2.71 -13.72 -35.17
N MET A 210 -2.90 -12.61 -34.46
CA MET A 210 -1.98 -12.16 -33.41
C MET A 210 -1.82 -13.21 -32.31
N MET A 211 -2.91 -13.88 -31.90
CA MET A 211 -2.85 -14.93 -30.88
C MET A 211 -2.19 -16.23 -31.38
N ALA A 212 -2.43 -16.63 -32.65
CA ALA A 212 -1.73 -17.77 -33.25
C ALA A 212 -0.22 -17.52 -33.39
N CYS A 213 0.18 -16.30 -33.77
CA CYS A 213 1.56 -15.85 -33.80
C CYS A 213 2.20 -15.87 -32.40
N LYS A 214 1.51 -15.35 -31.39
CA LYS A 214 1.95 -15.37 -29.98
C LYS A 214 2.23 -16.78 -29.46
N SER A 215 1.34 -17.71 -29.80
CA SER A 215 1.29 -19.07 -29.25
C SER A 215 2.14 -20.08 -30.02
N GLY A 216 2.84 -19.67 -31.09
CA GLY A 216 3.73 -20.56 -31.86
C GLY A 216 3.00 -21.51 -32.82
N HIS A 217 1.75 -21.24 -33.18
CA HIS A 217 0.93 -22.17 -33.96
C HIS A 217 1.05 -21.95 -35.47
N GLU A 218 2.21 -22.32 -36.02
CA GLU A 218 2.59 -22.20 -37.44
C GLU A 218 1.47 -22.59 -38.41
N GLN A 219 0.86 -23.76 -38.23
CA GLN A 219 -0.17 -24.30 -39.13
C GLN A 219 -1.51 -23.54 -39.05
N VAL A 220 -1.76 -22.82 -37.95
CA VAL A 220 -2.92 -21.92 -37.79
C VAL A 220 -2.64 -20.58 -38.46
N VAL A 221 -1.44 -20.01 -38.30
CA VAL A 221 -1.02 -18.80 -39.01
C VAL A 221 -1.07 -19.02 -40.52
N GLU A 222 -0.50 -20.12 -41.02
CA GLU A 222 -0.53 -20.49 -42.44
C GLU A 222 -1.98 -20.59 -42.97
N LEU A 223 -2.89 -21.14 -42.18
CA LEU A 223 -4.30 -21.31 -42.54
C LEU A 223 -5.07 -19.98 -42.57
N LEU A 224 -4.90 -19.15 -41.54
CA LEU A 224 -5.54 -17.83 -41.43
C LEU A 224 -5.14 -16.93 -42.62
N LEU A 225 -3.83 -16.88 -42.92
CA LEU A 225 -3.30 -16.11 -44.04
C LEU A 225 -3.74 -16.61 -45.42
N LYS A 226 -4.10 -17.90 -45.55
CA LYS A 226 -4.59 -18.49 -46.80
C LYS A 226 -6.08 -18.25 -47.05
N ILE A 227 -6.95 -18.37 -46.03
CA ILE A 227 -8.41 -18.36 -46.24
C ILE A 227 -9.00 -16.95 -46.27
N LYS A 228 -8.58 -16.07 -45.36
CA LYS A 228 -8.97 -14.65 -45.31
C LYS A 228 -7.70 -13.82 -45.10
N PRO A 229 -6.96 -13.48 -46.17
CA PRO A 229 -5.67 -12.78 -46.05
C PRO A 229 -5.81 -11.49 -45.25
N HIS A 230 -5.11 -11.41 -44.13
CA HIS A 230 -5.15 -10.23 -43.28
C HIS A 230 -4.56 -9.02 -44.04
N PRO A 231 -5.23 -7.84 -44.06
CA PRO A 231 -4.67 -6.63 -44.63
C PRO A 231 -3.27 -6.35 -44.10
N LEU A 232 -2.37 -5.81 -44.93
CA LEU A 232 -1.05 -5.33 -44.50
C LEU A 232 -1.22 -4.01 -43.73
N ASP A 233 -1.76 -4.13 -42.52
CA ASP A 233 -2.07 -3.03 -41.61
C ASP A 233 -1.28 -3.16 -40.28
N ARG A 234 -1.57 -2.25 -39.34
CA ARG A 234 -0.94 -2.21 -38.00
C ARG A 234 -1.05 -3.54 -37.22
N ARG A 235 -2.14 -4.31 -37.35
CA ARG A 235 -2.31 -5.59 -36.64
C ARG A 235 -1.44 -6.69 -37.24
N TYR A 236 -1.26 -6.69 -38.56
CA TYR A 236 -0.32 -7.59 -39.22
C TYR A 236 1.10 -7.39 -38.69
N LEU A 237 1.52 -6.13 -38.57
CA LEU A 237 2.82 -5.76 -38.01
C LEU A 237 2.95 -6.17 -36.53
N LEU A 238 1.92 -5.95 -35.70
CA LEU A 238 1.92 -6.36 -34.29
C LEU A 238 1.98 -7.89 -34.12
N ALA A 239 1.24 -8.64 -34.94
CA ALA A 239 1.30 -10.11 -34.95
C ALA A 239 2.70 -10.63 -35.35
N LEU A 240 3.35 -9.95 -36.30
CA LEU A 240 4.73 -10.25 -36.70
C LEU A 240 5.76 -9.84 -35.62
N GLN A 241 5.56 -8.72 -34.92
CA GLN A 241 6.41 -8.29 -33.80
C GLN A 241 6.34 -9.27 -32.62
N GLU A 242 5.15 -9.76 -32.25
CA GLU A 242 5.02 -10.82 -31.22
C GLU A 242 5.66 -12.13 -31.71
N ALA A 243 5.53 -12.52 -32.99
CA ALA A 243 6.23 -13.69 -33.53
C ALA A 243 7.76 -13.57 -33.45
N VAL A 244 8.32 -12.39 -33.71
CA VAL A 244 9.77 -12.12 -33.52
C VAL A 244 10.15 -12.13 -32.04
N SER A 245 9.43 -11.39 -31.19
CA SER A 245 9.69 -11.33 -29.75
C SER A 245 9.63 -12.70 -29.05
N ARG A 246 8.83 -13.64 -29.58
CA ARG A 246 8.70 -15.02 -29.10
C ARG A 246 9.63 -16.03 -29.81
N HIS A 247 10.60 -15.57 -30.60
CA HIS A 247 11.58 -16.41 -31.31
C HIS A 247 10.98 -17.37 -32.38
N HIS A 248 9.72 -17.16 -32.82
CA HIS A 248 8.98 -18.07 -33.70
C HIS A 248 9.43 -17.97 -35.18
N THR A 249 10.66 -18.39 -35.45
CA THR A 249 11.34 -18.26 -36.75
C THR A 249 10.52 -18.77 -37.94
N ASN A 250 9.81 -19.89 -37.78
CA ASN A 250 8.96 -20.45 -38.85
C ASN A 250 7.72 -19.58 -39.14
N ILE A 251 7.11 -19.00 -38.11
CA ILE A 251 5.99 -18.06 -38.27
C ILE A 251 6.47 -16.80 -39.00
N VAL A 252 7.65 -16.29 -38.64
CA VAL A 252 8.28 -15.17 -39.35
C VAL A 252 8.52 -15.53 -40.82
N ASN A 253 9.04 -16.72 -41.12
CA ASN A 253 9.21 -17.19 -42.50
C ASN A 253 7.86 -17.28 -43.26
N ILE A 254 6.78 -17.73 -42.62
CA ILE A 254 5.42 -17.81 -43.18
C ILE A 254 4.79 -16.43 -43.43
N MET A 255 5.11 -15.42 -42.61
CA MET A 255 4.58 -14.05 -42.72
C MET A 255 5.37 -13.16 -43.69
N LEU A 256 6.60 -13.51 -44.05
CA LEU A 256 7.49 -12.69 -44.90
C LEU A 256 7.64 -13.09 -46.41
N PRO A 257 6.80 -13.92 -47.07
CA PRO A 257 7.12 -14.52 -48.37
C PRO A 257 7.04 -13.60 -49.60
N ARG A 258 6.89 -12.28 -49.44
CA ARG A 258 6.97 -11.30 -50.55
C ARG A 258 7.84 -10.10 -50.16
N LYS A 259 8.91 -9.86 -50.90
CA LYS A 259 9.83 -8.71 -50.71
C LYS A 259 9.13 -7.34 -50.79
N GLU A 260 8.01 -7.28 -51.49
CA GLU A 260 7.18 -6.08 -51.64
C GLU A 260 6.40 -5.76 -50.35
N ASN A 261 5.92 -6.79 -49.63
CA ASN A 261 5.16 -6.63 -48.39
C ASN A 261 6.02 -5.96 -47.30
N ILE A 262 7.30 -6.33 -47.20
CA ILE A 262 8.20 -5.80 -46.16
C ILE A 262 8.44 -4.31 -46.33
N LYS A 263 8.67 -3.83 -47.56
CA LYS A 263 8.83 -2.39 -47.79
C LYS A 263 7.57 -1.58 -47.46
N HIS A 264 6.38 -2.20 -47.53
CA HIS A 264 5.14 -1.60 -47.03
C HIS A 264 5.08 -1.61 -45.49
N LEU A 265 5.31 -2.77 -44.86
CA LEU A 265 5.25 -2.94 -43.40
C LEU A 265 6.30 -2.09 -42.66
N LEU A 266 7.51 -1.93 -43.21
CA LEU A 266 8.56 -1.06 -42.64
C LEU A 266 8.19 0.43 -42.80
N ARG A 267 7.69 0.86 -43.97
CA ARG A 267 7.16 2.24 -44.15
C ARG A 267 5.97 2.54 -43.24
N MET A 268 5.20 1.52 -42.83
CA MET A 268 4.17 1.71 -41.81
C MET A 268 4.73 1.97 -40.41
N GLN A 269 5.96 1.55 -40.08
CA GLN A 269 6.58 1.90 -38.80
C GLN A 269 6.90 3.40 -38.74
N GLU A 270 7.30 4.01 -39.87
CA GLU A 270 7.57 5.44 -40.00
C GLU A 270 6.32 6.32 -39.76
N THR A 271 5.11 5.78 -39.99
CA THR A 271 3.84 6.54 -39.91
C THR A 271 3.03 6.29 -38.64
N LEU A 272 3.52 5.50 -37.68
CA LEU A 272 2.83 5.24 -36.42
C LEU A 272 3.04 6.37 -35.38
N PRO A 273 2.02 6.69 -34.55
CA PRO A 273 2.17 7.60 -33.41
C PRO A 273 3.26 7.13 -32.44
N GLU A 274 3.95 8.07 -31.79
CA GLU A 274 5.14 7.78 -30.96
C GLU A 274 4.86 6.79 -29.83
N GLU A 275 3.68 6.90 -29.22
CA GLU A 275 3.11 5.99 -28.21
C GLU A 275 2.97 4.52 -28.68
N VAL A 276 3.20 4.26 -29.97
CA VAL A 276 3.01 2.97 -30.67
C VAL A 276 4.26 2.60 -31.49
N LYS A 277 5.37 3.35 -31.39
CA LYS A 277 6.64 3.00 -32.06
C LYS A 277 7.35 1.86 -31.31
N THR A 278 6.73 0.68 -31.32
CA THR A 278 7.36 -0.58 -30.92
C THR A 278 8.60 -0.84 -31.76
N PHE A 279 9.66 -1.33 -31.12
CA PHE A 279 10.99 -1.51 -31.73
C PHE A 279 10.93 -2.14 -33.14
N PRO A 280 11.74 -1.67 -34.10
CA PRO A 280 11.80 -2.27 -35.43
C PRO A 280 12.15 -3.76 -35.34
N LEU A 281 11.68 -4.56 -36.30
CA LEU A 281 11.79 -6.03 -36.22
C LEU A 281 13.23 -6.52 -36.10
N LEU A 282 14.18 -5.77 -36.69
CA LEU A 282 15.61 -6.06 -36.63
C LEU A 282 16.19 -5.83 -35.24
N HIS A 283 15.68 -4.84 -34.50
CA HIS A 283 16.09 -4.50 -33.14
C HIS A 283 15.61 -5.53 -32.14
N ILE A 284 14.35 -5.98 -32.22
CA ILE A 284 13.83 -7.06 -31.34
C ILE A 284 14.63 -8.34 -31.56
N ALA A 285 14.87 -8.73 -32.83
CA ALA A 285 15.70 -9.89 -33.14
C ALA A 285 17.16 -9.72 -32.68
N ALA A 286 17.69 -8.49 -32.67
CA ALA A 286 19.03 -8.18 -32.16
C ALA A 286 19.12 -8.17 -30.62
N GLU A 287 18.07 -7.73 -29.92
CA GLU A 287 17.94 -7.74 -28.46
C GLU A 287 17.82 -9.18 -27.92
N ASN A 288 17.04 -10.01 -28.62
CA ASN A 288 16.84 -11.42 -28.32
C ASN A 288 18.07 -12.31 -28.65
N GLY A 289 18.96 -11.87 -29.54
CA GLY A 289 20.04 -12.71 -30.08
C GLY A 289 19.62 -13.65 -31.22
N ASP A 290 18.45 -13.43 -31.84
CA ASP A 290 17.81 -14.33 -32.81
C ASP A 290 18.50 -14.33 -34.19
N LEU A 291 19.67 -14.94 -34.27
CA LEU A 291 20.51 -15.02 -35.47
C LEU A 291 19.76 -15.51 -36.73
N GLN A 292 18.79 -16.40 -36.59
CA GLN A 292 18.01 -16.92 -37.73
C GLN A 292 16.92 -15.94 -38.18
N ILE A 293 16.21 -15.30 -37.24
CA ILE A 293 15.21 -14.27 -37.56
C ILE A 293 15.90 -13.06 -38.20
N LEU A 294 17.05 -12.64 -37.66
CA LEU A 294 17.87 -11.58 -38.24
C LEU A 294 18.29 -11.91 -39.69
N LYS A 295 18.76 -13.14 -39.95
CA LYS A 295 19.05 -13.62 -41.32
C LYS A 295 17.83 -13.57 -42.24
N THR A 296 16.65 -13.97 -41.76
CA THR A 296 15.42 -13.88 -42.56
C THR A 296 15.04 -12.42 -42.87
N LEU A 297 15.04 -11.54 -41.86
CA LEU A 297 14.72 -10.11 -42.03
C LEU A 297 15.66 -9.41 -43.03
N LEU A 298 16.97 -9.64 -42.90
CA LEU A 298 17.99 -9.07 -43.81
C LEU A 298 17.83 -9.63 -45.24
N ARG A 299 17.67 -10.96 -45.42
CA ARG A 299 17.43 -11.58 -46.75
C ARG A 299 16.17 -11.06 -47.43
N ALA A 300 15.15 -10.73 -46.65
CA ALA A 300 13.87 -10.26 -47.14
C ALA A 300 13.83 -8.74 -47.37
N GLY A 301 14.85 -7.99 -46.93
CA GLY A 301 15.14 -6.62 -47.34
C GLY A 301 14.94 -5.56 -46.26
N ALA A 302 15.07 -5.90 -44.98
CA ALA A 302 15.16 -4.92 -43.90
C ALA A 302 16.45 -4.08 -44.02
N ASP A 303 16.37 -2.78 -43.73
CA ASP A 303 17.54 -1.90 -43.68
C ASP A 303 18.32 -2.15 -42.38
N ILE A 304 19.58 -2.54 -42.54
CA ILE A 304 20.49 -2.87 -41.44
C ILE A 304 20.90 -1.64 -40.61
N ASN A 305 20.87 -0.45 -41.22
CA ASN A 305 21.20 0.82 -40.59
C ASN A 305 19.96 1.61 -40.16
N SER A 306 18.77 1.01 -40.23
CA SER A 306 17.55 1.61 -39.68
C SER A 306 17.70 1.87 -38.18
N CYS A 307 17.24 3.03 -37.74
CA CYS A 307 17.25 3.43 -36.34
C CYS A 307 15.83 3.62 -35.80
N ASP A 308 15.66 3.46 -34.48
CA ASP A 308 14.42 3.77 -33.77
C ASP A 308 14.36 5.26 -33.36
N PRO A 309 13.31 5.72 -32.65
CA PRO A 309 13.21 7.12 -32.19
C PRO A 309 14.30 7.56 -31.22
N PHE A 310 15.01 6.61 -30.59
CA PHE A 310 16.15 6.87 -29.71
C PHE A 310 17.48 6.80 -30.48
N GLY A 311 17.47 6.65 -31.81
CA GLY A 311 18.67 6.50 -32.63
C GLY A 311 19.35 5.13 -32.49
N GLN A 312 18.77 4.20 -31.71
CA GLN A 312 19.32 2.85 -31.57
C GLN A 312 19.24 2.14 -32.92
N THR A 313 20.30 1.45 -33.30
CA THR A 313 20.37 0.54 -34.46
C THR A 313 20.41 -0.90 -33.95
N ALA A 314 20.11 -1.88 -34.81
CA ALA A 314 20.25 -3.29 -34.42
C ALA A 314 21.68 -3.65 -33.96
N LEU A 315 22.71 -2.93 -34.44
CA LEU A 315 24.10 -3.12 -33.99
C LEU A 315 24.36 -2.56 -32.59
N LEU A 316 23.79 -1.39 -32.26
CA LEU A 316 23.85 -0.81 -30.91
C LEU A 316 23.16 -1.71 -29.89
N VAL A 317 21.95 -2.17 -30.20
CA VAL A 317 21.16 -3.08 -29.37
C VAL A 317 21.90 -4.41 -29.14
N ALA A 318 22.40 -5.05 -30.20
CA ALA A 318 23.15 -6.31 -30.08
C ALA A 318 24.45 -6.18 -29.28
N ALA A 319 25.13 -5.04 -29.37
CA ALA A 319 26.36 -4.77 -28.63
C ALA A 319 26.10 -4.61 -27.12
N ASN A 320 25.02 -3.91 -26.75
CA ASN A 320 24.57 -3.76 -25.36
C ASN A 320 24.07 -5.09 -24.77
N SER A 321 23.24 -5.83 -25.52
CA SER A 321 22.70 -7.14 -25.13
C SER A 321 23.70 -8.30 -25.25
N LYS A 322 24.96 -8.03 -25.60
CA LYS A 322 26.11 -8.95 -25.60
C LYS A 322 26.06 -10.10 -26.63
N HIS A 323 25.29 -9.95 -27.71
CA HIS A 323 25.09 -11.03 -28.68
C HIS A 323 26.21 -11.08 -29.72
N ASP A 324 27.35 -11.66 -29.35
CA ASP A 324 28.57 -11.80 -30.17
C ASP A 324 28.27 -12.21 -31.62
N GLU A 325 27.48 -13.27 -31.84
CA GLU A 325 27.17 -13.79 -33.18
C GLU A 325 26.28 -12.84 -34.01
N VAL A 326 25.38 -12.10 -33.36
CA VAL A 326 24.50 -11.11 -34.00
C VAL A 326 25.31 -9.88 -34.39
N VAL A 327 26.15 -9.36 -33.50
CA VAL A 327 27.09 -8.27 -33.80
C VAL A 327 28.01 -8.69 -34.95
N GLN A 328 28.54 -9.92 -34.92
CA GLN A 328 29.35 -10.44 -36.02
C GLN A 328 28.56 -10.49 -37.33
N LEU A 329 27.33 -11.02 -37.34
CA LEU A 329 26.49 -11.08 -38.54
C LEU A 329 26.20 -9.69 -39.11
N LEU A 330 25.85 -8.72 -38.25
CA LEU A 330 25.54 -7.35 -38.67
C LEU A 330 26.77 -6.67 -39.31
N ILE A 331 27.95 -6.82 -38.73
CA ILE A 331 29.21 -6.28 -39.27
C ILE A 331 29.67 -7.02 -40.54
N HIS A 332 29.17 -8.24 -40.82
CA HIS A 332 29.38 -8.92 -42.10
C HIS A 332 28.35 -8.53 -43.18
N HIS A 333 27.35 -7.71 -42.84
CA HIS A 333 26.35 -7.15 -43.76
C HIS A 333 26.41 -5.62 -43.82
N ASP A 334 27.59 -5.04 -43.54
CA ASP A 334 27.89 -3.60 -43.67
C ASP A 334 27.03 -2.67 -42.78
N ALA A 335 26.68 -3.14 -41.57
CA ALA A 335 26.20 -2.27 -40.50
C ALA A 335 27.24 -1.20 -40.13
N ASN A 336 26.81 0.05 -39.95
CA ASN A 336 27.67 1.17 -39.61
C ASN A 336 28.26 1.00 -38.20
N ILE A 337 29.52 0.57 -38.13
CA ILE A 337 30.25 0.30 -36.89
C ILE A 337 30.37 1.51 -35.94
N ASN A 338 30.23 2.72 -36.48
CA ASN A 338 30.31 3.99 -35.75
C ASN A 338 28.94 4.71 -35.69
N SER A 339 27.81 4.01 -35.87
CA SER A 339 26.48 4.57 -35.57
C SER A 339 26.39 4.94 -34.09
N CYS A 340 25.68 6.02 -33.74
CA CYS A 340 25.40 6.36 -32.35
C CYS A 340 23.91 6.62 -32.14
N ASP A 341 23.45 6.40 -30.90
CA ASP A 341 22.09 6.72 -30.49
C ASP A 341 21.94 8.23 -30.11
N ILE A 342 20.77 8.64 -29.59
CA ILE A 342 20.58 10.02 -29.09
C ILE A 342 21.45 10.36 -27.87
N GLY A 343 21.90 9.34 -27.14
CA GLY A 343 22.89 9.47 -26.07
C GLY A 343 24.30 9.73 -26.61
N GLY A 344 24.56 9.49 -27.90
CA GLY A 344 25.88 9.51 -28.52
C GLY A 344 26.69 8.25 -28.26
N ASP A 345 26.09 7.21 -27.68
CA ASP A 345 26.75 5.95 -27.38
C ASP A 345 26.88 5.10 -28.65
N THR A 346 28.09 4.60 -28.90
CA THR A 346 28.45 3.76 -30.07
C THR A 346 28.44 2.27 -29.70
N PRO A 347 28.48 1.32 -30.65
CA PRO A 347 28.54 -0.11 -30.33
C PRO A 347 29.75 -0.46 -29.46
N LEU A 348 30.85 0.29 -29.61
CA LEU A 348 32.06 0.12 -28.80
C LEU A 348 31.87 0.64 -27.37
N ILE A 349 31.19 1.77 -27.19
CA ILE A 349 30.89 2.31 -25.85
C ILE A 349 29.91 1.38 -25.14
N LEU A 350 28.80 0.99 -25.79
CA LEU A 350 27.80 0.07 -25.24
C LEU A 350 28.40 -1.30 -24.90
N ALA A 351 29.23 -1.88 -25.77
CA ALA A 351 29.93 -3.14 -25.46
C ALA A 351 30.91 -3.00 -24.27
N SER A 352 31.55 -1.84 -24.11
CA SER A 352 32.47 -1.56 -23.00
C SER A 352 31.74 -1.29 -21.67
N GLN A 353 30.55 -0.68 -21.73
CA GLN A 353 29.63 -0.48 -20.61
C GLN A 353 28.97 -1.82 -20.19
N ALA A 354 28.62 -2.67 -21.15
CA ALA A 354 28.04 -3.98 -20.89
C ALA A 354 29.07 -4.99 -20.38
N GLY A 355 30.35 -4.86 -20.78
CA GLY A 355 31.43 -5.79 -20.41
C GLY A 355 31.66 -6.92 -21.42
N SER A 356 31.37 -6.68 -22.70
CA SER A 356 31.38 -7.66 -23.77
C SER A 356 32.74 -7.74 -24.47
N THR A 357 33.74 -8.38 -23.84
CA THR A 357 35.12 -8.38 -24.35
C THR A 357 35.24 -8.89 -25.80
N ASN A 358 34.46 -9.90 -26.19
CA ASN A 358 34.48 -10.46 -27.55
C ASN A 358 34.02 -9.44 -28.60
N ILE A 359 32.88 -8.78 -28.37
CA ILE A 359 32.42 -7.65 -29.20
C ILE A 359 33.45 -6.52 -29.24
N VAL A 360 34.06 -6.13 -28.10
CA VAL A 360 35.12 -5.11 -28.10
C VAL A 360 36.31 -5.51 -28.98
N LYS A 361 36.82 -6.74 -28.84
CA LYS A 361 37.89 -7.30 -29.68
C LYS A 361 37.52 -7.31 -31.17
N LEU A 362 36.26 -7.65 -31.48
CA LEU A 362 35.73 -7.67 -32.84
C LEU A 362 35.62 -6.26 -33.45
N LEU A 363 35.08 -5.29 -32.71
CA LEU A 363 34.91 -3.90 -33.14
C LEU A 363 36.26 -3.23 -33.40
N ILE A 364 37.23 -3.42 -32.49
CA ILE A 364 38.62 -2.96 -32.65
C ILE A 364 39.26 -3.59 -33.89
N LYS A 365 39.13 -4.91 -34.08
CA LYS A 365 39.62 -5.63 -35.27
C LYS A 365 38.98 -5.14 -36.57
N LYS A 366 37.79 -4.54 -36.48
CA LYS A 366 37.02 -3.95 -37.59
C LYS A 366 37.16 -2.42 -37.70
N GLN A 367 38.13 -1.83 -36.99
CA GLN A 367 38.49 -0.41 -37.05
C GLN A 367 37.35 0.55 -36.62
N ALA A 368 36.59 0.18 -35.59
CA ALA A 368 35.73 1.11 -34.86
C ALA A 368 36.53 2.32 -34.34
N ASP A 369 35.94 3.51 -34.36
CA ASP A 369 36.62 4.73 -33.92
C ASP A 369 36.62 4.84 -32.39
N LEU A 370 37.81 4.63 -31.80
CA LEU A 370 38.03 4.67 -30.35
C LEU A 370 37.90 6.08 -29.76
N THR A 371 38.01 7.13 -30.59
CA THR A 371 38.01 8.53 -30.15
C THR A 371 36.61 9.08 -29.88
N LEU A 372 35.58 8.40 -30.39
CA LEU A 372 34.18 8.79 -30.22
C LEU A 372 33.76 8.78 -28.75
N LYS A 373 32.85 9.70 -28.44
CA LYS A 373 32.36 9.99 -27.10
C LYS A 373 30.85 10.20 -27.13
N ASN A 374 30.20 9.73 -26.08
CA ASN A 374 28.79 10.02 -25.87
C ASN A 374 28.55 11.49 -25.46
N SER A 375 27.28 11.87 -25.32
CA SER A 375 26.81 13.22 -24.97
C SER A 375 27.34 13.73 -23.63
N VAL A 376 27.67 12.84 -22.69
CA VAL A 376 28.34 13.18 -21.41
C VAL A 376 29.85 13.39 -21.62
N GLY A 377 30.40 13.03 -22.78
CA GLY A 377 31.82 13.15 -23.12
C GLY A 377 32.65 11.93 -22.75
N ARG A 378 32.01 10.79 -22.43
CA ARG A 378 32.71 9.54 -22.07
C ARG A 378 33.03 8.71 -23.31
N SER A 379 34.23 8.12 -23.34
CA SER A 379 34.61 7.12 -24.36
C SER A 379 34.54 5.70 -23.81
N ALA A 380 34.75 4.70 -24.67
CA ALA A 380 34.74 3.28 -24.32
C ALA A 380 35.63 2.93 -23.12
N LEU A 381 36.83 3.52 -23.03
CA LEU A 381 37.76 3.33 -21.90
C LEU A 381 37.18 3.85 -20.57
N MET A 382 36.39 4.93 -20.62
CA MET A 382 35.77 5.53 -19.43
C MET A 382 34.64 4.65 -18.90
N GLU A 383 33.80 4.09 -19.77
CA GLU A 383 32.76 3.13 -19.35
C GLU A 383 33.36 1.80 -18.87
N ALA A 384 34.36 1.25 -19.55
CA ALA A 384 35.04 0.04 -19.09
C ALA A 384 35.66 0.22 -17.70
N ALA A 385 36.32 1.36 -17.45
CA ALA A 385 36.91 1.69 -16.16
C ALA A 385 35.87 2.00 -15.07
N GLY A 386 34.74 2.61 -15.43
CA GLY A 386 33.64 2.95 -14.53
C GLY A 386 32.74 1.78 -14.14
N ASN A 387 32.63 0.76 -14.99
CA ASN A 387 31.85 -0.46 -14.72
C ASN A 387 32.71 -1.64 -14.24
N GLY A 388 34.04 -1.56 -14.34
CA GLY A 388 34.98 -2.47 -13.67
C GLY A 388 35.61 -3.55 -14.55
N PHE A 389 35.48 -3.46 -15.87
CA PHE A 389 35.92 -4.49 -16.82
C PHE A 389 37.40 -4.38 -17.17
N LEU A 390 38.25 -4.96 -16.31
CA LEU A 390 39.71 -4.86 -16.43
C LEU A 390 40.24 -5.32 -17.79
N GLU A 391 39.79 -6.44 -18.33
CA GLU A 391 40.29 -6.96 -19.63
C GLU A 391 40.01 -5.96 -20.77
N ILE A 392 38.85 -5.30 -20.75
CA ILE A 392 38.48 -4.28 -21.74
C ILE A 392 39.32 -3.02 -21.56
N VAL A 393 39.60 -2.60 -20.32
CA VAL A 393 40.55 -1.51 -20.03
C VAL A 393 41.96 -1.86 -20.52
N GLU A 394 42.43 -3.09 -20.30
CA GLU A 394 43.73 -3.57 -20.75
C GLU A 394 43.85 -3.49 -22.29
N ILE A 395 42.85 -4.00 -23.00
CA ILE A 395 42.76 -3.96 -24.47
C ILE A 395 42.74 -2.52 -25.00
N LEU A 396 41.86 -1.66 -24.47
CA LEU A 396 41.68 -0.30 -24.98
C LEU A 396 42.90 0.60 -24.74
N CYS A 397 43.60 0.42 -23.61
CA CYS A 397 44.87 1.11 -23.37
C CYS A 397 45.98 0.67 -24.32
N ASP A 398 46.04 -0.61 -24.69
CA ASP A 398 47.06 -1.14 -25.61
C ASP A 398 46.80 -0.75 -27.08
N THR A 399 45.56 -0.44 -27.45
CA THR A 399 45.21 0.08 -28.79
C THR A 399 45.36 1.60 -28.93
N SER A 400 46.25 2.22 -28.14
CA SER A 400 46.61 3.65 -28.22
C SER A 400 45.47 4.65 -27.95
N ASN A 401 44.48 4.29 -27.14
CA ASN A 401 43.45 5.23 -26.68
C ASN A 401 44.02 6.24 -25.65
N ASP A 402 43.57 7.50 -25.68
CA ASP A 402 43.91 8.52 -24.69
C ASP A 402 43.47 8.11 -23.26
N ILE A 403 44.46 7.84 -22.39
CA ILE A 403 44.26 7.43 -21.00
C ILE A 403 43.80 8.61 -20.12
N GLU A 404 44.13 9.84 -20.51
CA GLU A 404 43.75 11.08 -19.82
C GLU A 404 42.50 11.75 -20.40
N THR A 405 41.76 11.00 -21.22
CA THR A 405 40.48 11.38 -21.79
C THR A 405 39.51 11.87 -20.70
N LYS A 406 38.86 12.99 -20.96
CA LYS A 406 37.94 13.65 -20.00
C LYS A 406 36.52 13.77 -20.54
N GLU A 407 35.56 13.56 -19.63
CA GLU A 407 34.13 13.85 -19.87
C GLU A 407 33.80 15.32 -19.53
N VAL A 408 32.55 15.75 -19.71
CA VAL A 408 32.18 17.18 -19.63
C VAL A 408 32.44 17.83 -18.27
N ASN A 409 32.52 17.08 -17.17
CA ASN A 409 32.88 17.56 -15.83
C ASN A 409 34.38 17.40 -15.51
N GLY A 410 35.22 16.94 -16.43
CA GLY A 410 36.66 16.75 -16.25
C GLY A 410 37.09 15.46 -15.53
N TRP A 411 36.22 14.49 -15.33
CA TRP A 411 36.58 13.16 -14.82
C TRP A 411 37.38 12.35 -15.85
N THR A 412 38.31 11.53 -15.39
CA THR A 412 39.13 10.60 -16.20
C THR A 412 38.74 9.13 -15.95
N PRO A 413 39.17 8.15 -16.78
CA PRO A 413 39.01 6.72 -16.48
C PRO A 413 39.47 6.33 -15.07
N LEU A 414 40.58 6.93 -14.60
CA LEU A 414 41.13 6.71 -13.27
C LEU A 414 40.16 7.13 -12.15
N MET A 415 39.42 8.23 -12.34
CA MET A 415 38.43 8.71 -11.37
C MET A 415 37.18 7.84 -11.31
N LEU A 416 36.71 7.35 -12.47
CA LEU A 416 35.58 6.42 -12.55
C LEU A 416 35.93 5.07 -11.90
N ALA A 417 37.13 4.54 -12.16
CA ALA A 417 37.65 3.37 -11.47
C ALA A 417 37.82 3.58 -9.96
N ALA A 418 38.17 4.80 -9.54
CA ALA A 418 38.28 5.18 -8.13
C ALA A 418 36.91 5.28 -7.43
N GLN A 419 35.85 5.68 -8.14
CA GLN A 419 34.47 5.70 -7.66
C GLN A 419 33.93 4.29 -7.40
N GLY A 420 34.08 3.38 -8.37
CA GLY A 420 33.69 1.97 -8.19
C GLY A 420 34.52 1.26 -7.13
N GLY A 421 35.79 1.65 -6.97
CA GLY A 421 36.75 1.01 -6.07
C GLY A 421 37.54 -0.13 -6.74
N PHE A 422 37.67 -0.08 -8.06
CA PHE A 422 38.32 -1.13 -8.86
C PHE A 422 39.85 -1.03 -8.78
N ALA A 423 40.41 -1.39 -7.63
CA ALA A 423 41.85 -1.25 -7.34
C ALA A 423 42.78 -1.91 -8.39
N ARG A 424 42.35 -2.99 -9.07
CA ARG A 424 43.12 -3.57 -10.20
C ARG A 424 43.21 -2.64 -11.40
N ILE A 425 42.10 -2.00 -11.79
CA ILE A 425 42.07 -1.01 -12.87
C ILE A 425 42.85 0.25 -12.48
N VAL A 426 42.69 0.73 -11.24
CA VAL A 426 43.48 1.87 -10.74
C VAL A 426 44.98 1.57 -10.75
N LYS A 427 45.38 0.34 -10.39
CA LYS A 427 46.78 -0.10 -10.48
C LYS A 427 47.26 -0.09 -11.95
N PHE A 428 46.51 -0.72 -12.86
CA PHE A 428 46.86 -0.82 -14.27
C PHE A 428 46.94 0.55 -14.96
N LEU A 429 45.94 1.41 -14.78
CA LEU A 429 45.91 2.76 -15.35
C LEU A 429 47.10 3.60 -14.86
N THR A 430 47.43 3.56 -13.56
CA THR A 430 48.61 4.27 -13.03
C THR A 430 49.93 3.67 -13.49
N GLU A 431 49.99 2.37 -13.79
CA GLU A 431 51.15 1.72 -14.43
C GLU A 431 51.27 2.02 -15.94
N LYS A 432 50.17 2.38 -16.60
CA LYS A 432 50.13 2.94 -17.95
C LYS A 432 50.28 4.48 -17.98
N GLY A 433 50.57 5.11 -16.84
CA GLY A 433 50.93 6.53 -16.73
C GLY A 433 49.81 7.49 -16.32
N ALA A 434 48.63 6.99 -15.91
CA ALA A 434 47.50 7.85 -15.51
C ALA A 434 47.82 8.74 -14.29
N LEU A 435 47.51 10.03 -14.42
CA LEU A 435 47.88 11.10 -13.49
C LEU A 435 46.96 11.13 -12.27
N VAL A 436 47.43 10.53 -11.18
CA VAL A 436 46.73 10.47 -9.88
C VAL A 436 46.29 11.85 -9.35
N GLY A 437 47.07 12.90 -9.65
CA GLY A 437 46.79 14.28 -9.25
C GLY A 437 45.83 15.05 -10.15
N ASN A 438 45.28 14.46 -11.22
CA ASN A 438 44.33 15.18 -12.08
C ASN A 438 43.04 15.55 -11.33
N LYS A 439 42.40 16.64 -11.77
CA LYS A 439 41.23 17.24 -11.11
C LYS A 439 40.04 17.40 -12.06
N THR A 440 38.83 17.17 -11.54
CA THR A 440 37.57 17.55 -12.20
C THR A 440 37.42 19.07 -12.30
N ARG A 441 36.40 19.55 -13.02
CA ARG A 441 36.00 20.97 -13.03
C ARG A 441 35.69 21.53 -11.65
N GLN A 442 35.38 20.69 -10.65
CA GLN A 442 35.18 21.11 -9.25
C GLN A 442 36.45 20.97 -8.39
N GLY A 443 37.60 20.66 -8.98
CA GLY A 443 38.88 20.49 -8.26
C GLY A 443 39.05 19.13 -7.58
N VAL A 444 38.09 18.22 -7.73
CA VAL A 444 38.05 16.92 -7.04
C VAL A 444 39.02 15.93 -7.70
N THR A 445 39.79 15.19 -6.91
CA THR A 445 40.75 14.18 -7.37
C THR A 445 40.20 12.75 -7.24
N ALA A 446 40.84 11.79 -7.92
CA ALA A 446 40.52 10.37 -7.78
C ALA A 446 40.57 9.88 -6.32
N VAL A 447 41.49 10.42 -5.50
CA VAL A 447 41.62 9.99 -4.10
C VAL A 447 40.47 10.51 -3.22
N MET A 448 40.02 11.76 -3.43
CA MET A 448 38.81 12.31 -2.78
C MET A 448 37.57 11.47 -3.11
N ILE A 449 37.41 11.10 -4.39
CA ILE A 449 36.32 10.25 -4.87
C ILE A 449 36.37 8.88 -4.17
N SER A 450 37.53 8.22 -4.15
CA SER A 450 37.67 6.92 -3.45
C SER A 450 37.40 7.02 -1.94
N ALA A 451 37.83 8.12 -1.32
CA ALA A 451 37.70 8.36 0.11
C ALA A 451 36.24 8.56 0.52
N GLY A 452 35.51 9.40 -0.22
CA GLY A 452 34.07 9.67 -0.01
C GLY A 452 33.12 8.58 -0.53
N ASN A 453 33.63 7.52 -1.16
CA ASN A 453 32.87 6.33 -1.56
C ASN A 453 33.29 5.06 -0.78
N GLY A 454 34.07 5.21 0.30
CA GLY A 454 34.43 4.12 1.21
C GLY A 454 35.44 3.11 0.65
N LYS A 455 36.13 3.42 -0.44
CA LYS A 455 36.96 2.47 -1.21
C LYS A 455 38.38 2.30 -0.67
N ILE A 456 38.52 1.93 0.61
CA ILE A 456 39.78 1.88 1.37
C ILE A 456 40.99 1.26 0.63
N LYS A 457 40.81 0.16 -0.11
CA LYS A 457 41.88 -0.49 -0.90
C LYS A 457 42.41 0.43 -2.00
N THR A 458 41.49 1.08 -2.72
CA THR A 458 41.81 2.03 -3.79
C THR A 458 42.38 3.33 -3.23
N THR A 459 41.85 3.81 -2.10
CA THR A 459 42.38 5.00 -1.43
C THR A 459 43.84 4.79 -1.01
N ARG A 460 44.18 3.66 -0.38
CA ARG A 460 45.57 3.29 -0.03
C ARG A 460 46.47 3.25 -1.27
N LEU A 461 46.05 2.55 -2.31
CA LEU A 461 46.77 2.45 -3.58
C LEU A 461 47.02 3.81 -4.26
N LEU A 462 46.06 4.74 -4.22
CA LEU A 462 46.24 6.08 -4.80
C LEU A 462 47.32 6.89 -4.04
N PHE A 463 47.46 6.71 -2.72
CA PHE A 463 48.58 7.29 -1.96
C PHE A 463 49.91 6.58 -2.23
N GLU A 464 49.92 5.25 -2.39
CA GLU A 464 51.10 4.50 -2.85
C GLU A 464 51.57 4.94 -4.24
N LYS A 465 50.64 5.45 -5.08
CA LYS A 465 50.90 6.06 -6.39
C LYS A 465 51.04 7.59 -6.36
N GLY A 466 51.23 8.20 -5.18
CA GLY A 466 51.64 9.61 -5.03
C GLY A 466 50.52 10.65 -4.94
N ALA A 467 49.29 10.28 -4.58
CA ALA A 467 48.23 11.27 -4.30
C ALA A 467 48.61 12.24 -3.16
N ASN A 468 48.27 13.52 -3.30
CA ASN A 468 48.46 14.51 -2.23
C ASN A 468 47.40 14.34 -1.11
N ILE A 469 47.88 14.12 0.11
CA ILE A 469 47.07 13.87 1.32
C ILE A 469 46.19 15.07 1.73
N ASN A 470 46.66 16.30 1.48
CA ASN A 470 46.02 17.55 1.87
C ASN A 470 45.54 18.38 0.66
N GLU A 471 45.34 17.71 -0.47
CA GLU A 471 44.79 18.33 -1.68
C GLU A 471 43.39 18.90 -1.44
N LYS A 472 43.04 20.00 -2.13
CA LYS A 472 41.75 20.69 -1.94
C LYS A 472 40.93 20.78 -3.23
N ASP A 473 39.63 20.54 -3.11
CA ASP A 473 38.64 20.84 -4.15
C ASP A 473 38.36 22.37 -4.19
N ARG A 474 37.44 22.82 -5.06
CA ARG A 474 37.06 24.25 -5.14
C ARG A 474 36.36 24.79 -3.88
N ASN A 475 35.86 23.92 -3.02
CA ASN A 475 35.25 24.28 -1.74
C ASN A 475 36.27 24.25 -0.59
N GLY A 476 37.49 23.74 -0.80
CA GLY A 476 38.49 23.54 0.25
C GLY A 476 38.42 22.19 0.97
N ASN A 477 37.54 21.28 0.54
CA ASN A 477 37.43 19.92 1.07
C ASN A 477 38.68 19.11 0.74
N THR A 478 39.22 18.39 1.71
CA THR A 478 40.32 17.42 1.52
C THR A 478 39.79 15.98 1.53
N PRO A 479 40.59 14.96 1.14
CA PRO A 479 40.22 13.56 1.28
C PRO A 479 39.75 13.17 2.70
N LEU A 480 40.24 13.84 3.76
CA LEU A 480 39.81 13.58 5.13
C LEU A 480 38.40 14.12 5.41
N LEU A 481 38.02 15.28 4.87
CA LEU A 481 36.63 15.75 4.95
C LEU A 481 35.69 14.82 4.17
N TYR A 482 36.06 14.41 2.96
CA TYR A 482 35.29 13.43 2.18
C TYR A 482 35.09 12.09 2.92
N ALA A 483 36.11 11.59 3.61
CA ALA A 483 35.99 10.37 4.40
C ALA A 483 35.16 10.59 5.68
N ALA A 484 35.38 11.70 6.39
CA ALA A 484 34.73 11.97 7.67
C ALA A 484 33.24 12.29 7.51
N SER A 485 32.85 13.13 6.54
CA SER A 485 31.45 13.53 6.33
C SER A 485 30.54 12.38 5.90
N GLN A 486 31.11 11.30 5.37
CA GLN A 486 30.42 10.08 4.93
C GLN A 486 30.57 8.92 5.95
N GLY A 487 31.13 9.17 7.14
CA GLY A 487 31.30 8.16 8.18
C GLY A 487 32.29 7.04 7.82
N HIS A 488 33.21 7.27 6.88
CA HIS A 488 34.16 6.28 6.39
C HIS A 488 35.40 6.16 7.31
N SER A 489 35.15 5.82 8.57
CA SER A 489 36.11 5.76 9.68
C SER A 489 37.44 5.07 9.39
N GLN A 490 37.44 3.95 8.66
CA GLN A 490 38.68 3.23 8.31
C GLN A 490 39.58 4.03 7.37
N ILE A 491 39.00 4.88 6.53
CA ILE A 491 39.72 5.80 5.65
C ILE A 491 40.14 7.04 6.45
N ALA A 492 39.23 7.63 7.24
CA ALA A 492 39.56 8.77 8.09
C ALA A 492 40.77 8.49 9.00
N ARG A 493 40.78 7.36 9.71
CA ARG A 493 41.93 6.94 10.53
C ARG A 493 43.20 6.76 9.72
N PHE A 494 43.13 6.06 8.58
CA PHE A 494 44.29 5.89 7.69
C PHE A 494 44.85 7.21 7.14
N LEU A 495 43.99 8.20 6.87
CA LEU A 495 44.43 9.54 6.44
C LEU A 495 45.15 10.28 7.58
N VAL A 496 44.66 10.18 8.82
CA VAL A 496 45.32 10.73 10.02
C VAL A 496 46.66 10.04 10.28
N GLU A 497 46.73 8.71 10.18
CA GLU A 497 47.97 7.90 10.20
C GLU A 497 49.00 8.33 9.12
N LYS A 498 48.56 9.06 8.09
CA LYS A 498 49.39 9.60 7.00
C LYS A 498 49.61 11.11 7.05
N GLY A 499 49.25 11.77 8.15
CA GLY A 499 49.51 13.20 8.33
C GLY A 499 48.55 14.11 7.55
N ALA A 500 47.31 13.68 7.35
CA ALA A 500 46.25 14.57 6.89
C ALA A 500 46.01 15.70 7.90
N ASP A 501 45.78 16.92 7.40
CA ASP A 501 45.42 18.09 8.19
C ASP A 501 44.04 17.88 8.83
N VAL A 502 44.03 17.78 10.16
CA VAL A 502 42.82 17.52 10.97
C VAL A 502 42.03 18.78 11.31
N ASN A 503 42.63 19.97 11.15
CA ASN A 503 42.03 21.27 11.53
C ASN A 503 41.35 21.98 10.36
N ILE A 504 40.83 21.17 9.45
CA ILE A 504 39.96 21.55 8.33
C ILE A 504 38.48 21.51 8.73
N TYR A 505 37.64 22.19 7.97
CA TYR A 505 36.18 22.17 8.13
C TYR A 505 35.48 22.33 6.77
N ASP A 506 34.26 21.81 6.65
CA ASP A 506 33.43 22.05 5.46
C ASP A 506 32.95 23.54 5.43
N PRO A 507 32.82 24.20 4.26
CA PRO A 507 32.43 25.61 4.23
C PRO A 507 30.98 25.91 4.65
N PHE A 508 30.08 24.93 4.53
CA PHE A 508 28.63 25.15 4.59
C PHE A 508 28.09 24.99 6.00
N LEU A 509 28.52 23.94 6.72
CA LEU A 509 28.13 23.67 8.10
C LEU A 509 29.22 24.07 9.11
N LYS A 510 30.47 24.30 8.67
CA LYS A 510 31.66 24.48 9.52
C LYS A 510 31.91 23.29 10.45
N GLN A 511 31.71 22.08 9.94
CA GLN A 511 32.03 20.84 10.64
C GLN A 511 33.43 20.35 10.28
N SER A 512 34.24 20.13 11.31
CA SER A 512 35.55 19.47 11.21
C SER A 512 35.41 17.94 11.17
N PRO A 513 36.44 17.20 10.70
CA PRO A 513 36.47 15.74 10.77
C PRO A 513 36.15 15.18 12.16
N LEU A 514 36.58 15.88 13.23
CA LEU A 514 36.28 15.52 14.61
C LEU A 514 34.79 15.69 14.93
N SER A 515 34.18 16.81 14.54
CA SER A 515 32.74 17.01 14.76
C SER A 515 31.88 15.97 14.01
N TYR A 516 32.30 15.55 12.82
CA TYR A 516 31.67 14.45 12.09
C TYR A 516 31.85 13.10 12.80
N SER A 517 33.07 12.72 13.23
CA SER A 517 33.27 11.44 13.93
C SER A 517 32.48 11.36 15.24
N ILE A 518 32.31 12.49 15.93
CA ILE A 518 31.44 12.60 17.12
C ILE A 518 29.96 12.50 16.77
N LEU A 519 29.51 13.12 15.67
CA LEU A 519 28.13 13.04 15.19
C LEU A 519 27.72 11.60 14.82
N PHE A 520 28.66 10.81 14.29
CA PHE A 520 28.49 9.37 14.03
C PHE A 520 28.77 8.47 15.25
N GLY A 521 29.16 9.03 16.41
CA GLY A 521 29.46 8.29 17.64
C GLY A 521 30.74 7.44 17.61
N ASP A 522 31.63 7.67 16.64
CA ASP A 522 32.88 6.91 16.50
C ASP A 522 33.95 7.41 17.48
N VAL A 523 33.97 6.76 18.65
CA VAL A 523 34.94 7.03 19.72
C VAL A 523 36.39 6.85 19.22
N ALA A 524 36.68 5.78 18.48
CA ALA A 524 38.05 5.44 18.08
C ALA A 524 38.64 6.42 17.06
N THR A 525 37.84 6.89 16.10
CA THR A 525 38.29 7.94 15.15
C THR A 525 38.36 9.30 15.83
N SER A 526 37.44 9.63 16.73
CA SER A 526 37.47 10.88 17.50
C SER A 526 38.70 10.96 18.41
N GLU A 527 39.03 9.88 19.13
CA GLU A 527 40.28 9.75 19.88
C GLU A 527 41.51 9.97 19.00
N MET A 528 41.56 9.34 17.82
CA MET A 528 42.71 9.47 16.92
C MET A 528 42.85 10.91 16.39
N LEU A 529 41.75 11.58 16.07
CA LEU A 529 41.74 12.98 15.63
C LEU A 529 42.20 13.93 16.75
N VAL A 530 41.70 13.74 17.98
CA VAL A 530 42.15 14.50 19.16
C VAL A 530 43.64 14.28 19.44
N LYS A 531 44.11 13.03 19.40
CA LYS A 531 45.54 12.67 19.54
C LYS A 531 46.42 13.23 18.42
N ALA A 532 45.85 13.53 17.25
CA ALA A 532 46.51 14.20 16.13
C ALA A 532 46.40 15.74 16.18
N GLY A 533 45.83 16.32 17.26
CA GLY A 533 45.77 17.77 17.46
C GLY A 533 44.55 18.46 16.82
N ALA A 534 43.43 17.75 16.62
CA ALA A 534 42.17 18.37 16.18
C ALA A 534 41.57 19.28 17.26
N ASP A 535 41.22 20.51 16.91
CA ASP A 535 40.61 21.47 17.84
C ASP A 535 39.20 21.05 18.24
N VAL A 536 39.06 20.74 19.52
CA VAL A 536 37.81 20.34 20.19
C VAL A 536 36.78 21.49 20.29
N ASN A 537 37.22 22.75 20.10
CA ASN A 537 36.42 23.95 20.30
C ASN A 537 35.74 24.47 19.03
N ILE A 538 36.02 23.88 17.86
CA ILE A 538 35.38 24.25 16.59
C ILE A 538 33.85 24.20 16.74
N VAL A 539 33.19 25.30 16.35
CA VAL A 539 31.73 25.45 16.34
C VAL A 539 31.17 25.49 14.92
N ASN A 540 30.08 24.76 14.71
CA ASN A 540 29.33 24.76 13.46
C ASN A 540 28.58 26.10 13.25
N THR A 541 27.94 26.30 12.09
CA THR A 541 27.16 27.51 11.78
C THR A 541 26.02 27.82 12.74
N GLY A 542 25.49 26.82 13.46
CA GLY A 542 24.51 26.97 14.54
C GLY A 542 25.11 27.15 15.95
N GLY A 543 26.42 27.38 16.06
CA GLY A 543 27.15 27.55 17.33
C GLY A 543 27.41 26.24 18.11
N ARG A 544 27.10 25.07 17.54
CA ARG A 544 27.34 23.79 18.21
C ARG A 544 28.79 23.37 18.10
N SER A 545 29.46 23.26 19.24
CA SER A 545 30.78 22.64 19.36
C SER A 545 30.69 21.11 19.44
N CYS A 546 31.84 20.44 19.30
CA CYS A 546 32.02 19.01 19.54
C CYS A 546 31.32 18.49 20.82
N MET A 547 31.39 19.24 21.92
CA MET A 547 30.76 18.88 23.20
C MET A 547 29.22 18.79 23.10
N HIS A 548 28.58 19.65 22.29
CA HIS A 548 27.14 19.60 22.05
C HIS A 548 26.74 18.35 21.27
N PHE A 549 27.53 17.96 20.26
CA PHE A 549 27.27 16.76 19.47
C PHE A 549 27.44 15.49 20.32
N ALA A 550 28.51 15.39 21.12
CA ALA A 550 28.73 14.26 22.03
C ALA A 550 27.57 14.08 23.02
N ALA A 551 27.13 15.19 23.63
CA ALA A 551 26.01 15.18 24.59
C ALA A 551 24.65 14.88 23.95
N ALA A 552 24.37 15.36 22.73
CA ALA A 552 23.14 15.04 21.98
C ALA A 552 23.12 13.58 21.50
N GLY A 553 24.28 13.05 21.10
CA GLY A 553 24.46 11.64 20.76
C GLY A 553 24.28 10.71 21.97
N GLY A 554 24.59 11.19 23.19
CA GLY A 554 24.64 10.38 24.41
C GLY A 554 25.93 9.57 24.49
N HIS A 555 27.04 10.16 24.03
CA HIS A 555 28.34 9.53 23.92
C HIS A 555 29.25 9.98 25.07
N TYR A 556 28.94 9.52 26.28
CA TYR A 556 29.74 9.81 27.49
C TYR A 556 31.27 9.77 27.30
N PRO A 557 31.89 8.75 26.66
CA PRO A 557 33.34 8.72 26.47
C PRO A 557 33.87 9.89 25.64
N LEU A 558 33.06 10.44 24.73
CA LEU A 558 33.40 11.64 23.95
C LEU A 558 33.23 12.92 24.78
N VAL A 559 32.24 12.99 25.67
CA VAL A 559 32.09 14.12 26.62
C VAL A 559 33.29 14.19 27.57
N GLU A 560 33.75 13.04 28.07
CA GLU A 560 34.95 12.92 28.90
C GLU A 560 36.22 13.28 28.12
N LEU A 561 36.46 12.64 26.96
CA LEU A 561 37.60 12.92 26.08
C LEU A 561 37.73 14.42 25.71
N LEU A 562 36.64 15.05 25.28
CA LEU A 562 36.64 16.45 24.84
C LEU A 562 36.95 17.40 26.00
N HIS A 563 36.39 17.14 27.18
CA HIS A 563 36.65 17.93 28.38
C HIS A 563 38.12 17.84 28.80
N GLU A 564 38.70 16.63 28.79
CA GLU A 564 40.11 16.41 29.14
C GLU A 564 41.09 17.08 28.17
N HIS A 565 40.66 17.31 26.92
CA HIS A 565 41.43 18.04 25.90
C HIS A 565 41.00 19.53 25.77
N GLY A 566 40.34 20.07 26.79
CA GLY A 566 40.15 21.52 26.97
C GLY A 566 38.82 22.09 26.48
N ALA A 567 37.86 21.28 26.02
CA ALA A 567 36.53 21.77 25.67
C ALA A 567 35.72 22.15 26.93
N ALA A 568 35.30 23.42 27.03
CA ALA A 568 34.56 23.91 28.18
C ALA A 568 33.16 23.27 28.31
N VAL A 569 32.71 23.03 29.55
CA VAL A 569 31.45 22.30 29.84
C VAL A 569 30.17 23.10 29.57
N ASP A 570 30.23 24.43 29.75
CA ASP A 570 29.10 25.37 29.59
C ASP A 570 29.20 26.26 28.34
N VAL A 571 29.84 25.72 27.29
CA VAL A 571 29.65 26.20 25.91
C VAL A 571 28.15 26.27 25.58
N ILE A 572 27.77 27.20 24.70
CA ILE A 572 26.37 27.38 24.29
C ILE A 572 26.23 27.45 22.77
N ASP A 573 25.16 26.82 22.25
CA ASP A 573 24.75 26.96 20.85
C ASP A 573 23.91 28.22 20.61
N ALA A 574 23.49 28.47 19.36
CA ALA A 574 22.69 29.65 18.99
C ALA A 574 21.34 29.74 19.74
N SER A 575 20.80 28.61 20.23
CA SER A 575 19.61 28.56 21.10
C SER A 575 19.96 28.69 22.60
N ARG A 576 21.19 29.12 22.93
CA ARG A 576 21.76 29.17 24.29
C ARG A 576 21.71 27.82 25.05
N ARG A 577 21.59 26.68 24.36
CA ARG A 577 21.58 25.37 25.01
C ARG A 577 22.99 24.96 25.40
N THR A 578 23.19 24.38 26.57
CA THR A 578 24.47 23.76 26.98
C THR A 578 24.51 22.27 26.63
N PRO A 579 25.70 21.65 26.58
CA PRO A 579 25.85 20.20 26.53
C PRO A 579 25.04 19.46 27.61
N LEU A 580 24.99 20.00 28.83
CA LEU A 580 24.21 19.41 29.93
C LEU A 580 22.72 19.30 29.59
N MET A 581 22.12 20.33 28.96
CA MET A 581 20.73 20.28 28.49
C MET A 581 20.49 19.19 27.45
N LEU A 582 21.46 18.99 26.53
CA LEU A 582 21.35 18.00 25.46
C LEU A 582 21.49 16.57 26.01
N ALA A 583 22.43 16.33 26.92
CA ALA A 583 22.56 15.07 27.63
C ALA A 583 21.31 14.76 28.50
N ALA A 584 20.78 15.78 29.19
CA ALA A 584 19.57 15.70 30.01
C ALA A 584 18.32 15.34 29.20
N TYR A 585 18.15 15.92 28.00
CA TYR A 585 17.08 15.57 27.06
C TYR A 585 17.26 14.14 26.50
N LYS A 586 18.48 13.82 26.05
CA LYS A 586 18.85 12.50 25.51
C LYS A 586 18.62 11.39 26.54
N GLY A 587 18.89 11.66 27.80
CA GLY A 587 18.80 10.70 28.90
C GLY A 587 20.14 10.04 29.27
N ASP A 588 21.27 10.60 28.85
CA ASP A 588 22.59 10.08 29.20
C ASP A 588 22.98 10.49 30.63
N VAL A 589 22.64 9.61 31.58
CA VAL A 589 22.92 9.77 33.01
C VAL A 589 24.42 9.92 33.29
N LYS A 590 25.30 9.31 32.49
CA LYS A 590 26.75 9.40 32.70
C LYS A 590 27.26 10.78 32.29
N SER A 591 26.89 11.27 31.10
CA SER A 591 27.22 12.64 30.67
C SER A 591 26.63 13.70 31.60
N VAL A 592 25.36 13.54 32.03
CA VAL A 592 24.73 14.44 33.01
C VAL A 592 25.52 14.46 34.32
N ARG A 593 25.86 13.29 34.88
CA ARG A 593 26.63 13.19 36.14
C ARG A 593 28.04 13.79 36.00
N TYR A 594 28.73 13.53 34.89
CA TYR A 594 30.08 14.04 34.63
C TYR A 594 30.10 15.56 34.50
N LEU A 595 29.26 16.13 33.63
CA LEU A 595 29.18 17.58 33.41
C LEU A 595 28.88 18.33 34.72
N ILE A 596 27.92 17.83 35.52
CA ILE A 596 27.62 18.38 36.85
C ILE A 596 28.83 18.27 37.80
N CYS A 597 29.56 17.15 37.80
CA CYS A 597 30.78 16.98 38.60
C CYS A 597 31.98 17.81 38.10
N LYS A 598 31.97 18.27 36.84
CA LYS A 598 32.94 19.24 36.29
C LYS A 598 32.45 20.70 36.36
N GLY A 599 31.33 20.96 37.06
CA GLY A 599 30.88 22.31 37.39
C GLY A 599 29.91 22.97 36.39
N ALA A 600 29.30 22.20 35.48
CA ALA A 600 28.30 22.73 34.54
C ALA A 600 27.04 23.26 35.24
N ASP A 601 26.57 24.44 34.84
CA ASP A 601 25.39 25.12 35.39
C ASP A 601 24.09 24.39 35.00
N TYR A 602 23.56 23.63 35.96
CA TYR A 602 22.29 22.90 35.88
C TYR A 602 21.05 23.78 36.02
N ASN A 603 21.19 25.02 36.53
CA ASN A 603 20.11 25.99 36.67
C ASN A 603 19.99 26.91 35.44
N ARG A 604 20.99 26.93 34.55
CA ARG A 604 20.95 27.65 33.26
C ARG A 604 19.71 27.32 32.44
N CYS A 605 19.23 28.31 31.70
CA CYS A 605 18.14 28.17 30.73
C CYS A 605 18.57 28.56 29.31
N CYS A 606 17.96 27.92 28.31
CA CYS A 606 18.13 28.22 26.89
C CYS A 606 17.43 29.54 26.47
N SER A 607 17.44 29.88 25.18
CA SER A 607 16.75 31.03 24.57
C SER A 607 15.25 31.11 24.89
N ASP A 608 14.64 29.98 25.26
CA ASP A 608 13.21 29.79 25.47
C ASP A 608 12.86 29.53 26.94
N GLY A 609 13.82 29.71 27.85
CA GLY A 609 13.63 29.54 29.29
C GLY A 609 13.69 28.08 29.78
N TRP A 610 13.96 27.12 28.91
CA TRP A 610 14.05 25.70 29.28
C TRP A 610 15.37 25.38 30.00
N SER A 611 15.27 24.78 31.19
CA SER A 611 16.40 24.22 31.92
C SER A 611 16.58 22.72 31.67
N SER A 612 17.73 22.17 32.06
CA SER A 612 18.02 20.73 32.00
C SER A 612 16.95 19.88 32.70
N LEU A 613 16.42 20.35 33.84
CA LEU A 613 15.34 19.65 34.56
C LEU A 613 14.04 19.61 33.77
N MET A 614 13.66 20.70 33.08
CA MET A 614 12.45 20.74 32.25
C MET A 614 12.53 19.77 31.07
N LEU A 615 13.68 19.72 30.41
CA LEU A 615 13.94 18.81 29.28
C LEU A 615 13.87 17.34 29.72
N CYS A 616 14.45 16.99 30.88
CA CYS A 616 14.23 15.68 31.46
C CYS A 616 12.75 15.41 31.79
N SER A 617 12.03 16.41 32.31
CA SER A 617 10.64 16.29 32.76
C SER A 617 9.63 16.13 31.63
N GLN A 618 9.90 16.69 30.45
CA GLN A 618 9.09 16.53 29.24
C GLN A 618 9.15 15.10 28.70
N VAL A 619 10.36 14.54 28.63
CA VAL A 619 10.61 13.21 28.06
C VAL A 619 10.43 12.10 29.09
N GLY A 620 10.56 12.40 30.39
CA GLY A 620 10.50 11.43 31.49
C GLY A 620 11.84 10.77 31.81
N ARG A 621 12.96 11.49 31.73
CA ARG A 621 14.32 10.98 32.01
C ARG A 621 14.60 10.89 33.52
N VAL A 622 13.86 10.05 34.24
CA VAL A 622 13.84 9.98 35.72
C VAL A 622 15.22 9.86 36.35
N GLU A 623 16.15 9.06 35.80
CA GLU A 623 17.51 8.93 36.38
C GLU A 623 18.38 10.17 36.17
N CYS A 624 18.18 10.92 35.07
CA CYS A 624 18.79 12.23 34.89
C CYS A 624 18.17 13.26 35.84
N MET A 625 16.86 13.22 36.07
CA MET A 625 16.19 14.05 37.07
C MET A 625 16.70 13.76 38.47
N LYS A 626 16.86 12.49 38.87
CA LYS A 626 17.49 12.12 40.15
C LYS A 626 18.89 12.70 40.26
N THR A 627 19.73 12.52 39.23
CA THR A 627 21.12 13.00 39.19
C THR A 627 21.22 14.54 39.29
N LEU A 628 20.29 15.28 38.67
CA LEU A 628 20.16 16.72 38.87
C LEU A 628 19.73 17.04 40.30
N LEU A 629 18.62 16.45 40.75
CA LEU A 629 17.98 16.68 42.05
C LEU A 629 18.75 16.08 43.25
N GLU A 630 19.90 15.43 43.03
CA GLU A 630 20.91 15.16 44.05
C GLU A 630 21.60 16.46 44.52
N LYS A 631 21.61 17.51 43.68
CA LYS A 631 21.97 18.88 44.09
C LYS A 631 20.78 19.54 44.78
N GLY A 632 21.04 20.19 45.93
CA GLY A 632 19.99 20.72 46.82
C GLY A 632 19.38 22.05 46.38
N ASP A 633 19.99 22.68 45.38
CA ASP A 633 19.76 24.04 44.89
C ASP A 633 19.24 24.09 43.45
N VAL A 634 18.79 22.96 42.89
CA VAL A 634 18.07 22.93 41.62
C VAL A 634 16.72 23.63 41.77
N ASN A 635 16.50 24.70 41.01
CA ASN A 635 15.25 25.46 41.05
C ASN A 635 14.12 24.70 40.31
N LEU A 636 13.17 24.16 41.09
CA LEU A 636 11.99 23.44 40.60
C LEU A 636 10.96 24.36 39.91
N GLU A 637 10.96 25.65 40.27
CA GLU A 637 9.95 26.65 39.89
C GLU A 637 10.43 27.63 38.83
N TYR A 638 11.53 27.33 38.13
CA TYR A 638 11.79 27.95 36.82
C TYR A 638 10.60 27.76 35.88
N LYS A 639 10.44 28.70 34.96
CA LYS A 639 9.39 28.71 33.95
C LYS A 639 9.95 29.02 32.58
N GLU A 640 9.52 28.29 31.56
CA GLU A 640 9.82 28.61 30.16
C GLU A 640 8.94 29.76 29.64
N LYS A 641 9.09 30.18 28.38
CA LYS A 641 8.41 31.34 27.77
C LYS A 641 6.88 31.36 27.88
N LEU A 642 6.21 30.21 27.94
CA LEU A 642 4.75 30.09 28.13
C LEU A 642 4.35 29.95 29.61
N GLY A 643 5.30 30.01 30.54
CA GLY A 643 5.11 30.00 31.99
C GLY A 643 5.12 28.61 32.64
N HIS A 644 5.38 27.54 31.90
CA HIS A 644 5.35 26.17 32.41
C HIS A 644 6.60 25.83 33.23
N SER A 645 6.41 25.20 34.39
CA SER A 645 7.49 24.63 35.20
C SER A 645 7.67 23.13 34.92
N ALA A 646 8.76 22.54 35.44
CA ALA A 646 9.06 21.11 35.29
C ALA A 646 7.88 20.19 35.71
N LEU A 647 7.13 20.58 36.76
CA LEU A 647 5.96 19.82 37.22
C LEU A 647 4.77 19.95 36.25
N SER A 648 4.50 21.14 35.71
CA SER A 648 3.39 21.32 34.77
C SER A 648 3.69 20.66 33.41
N ILE A 649 4.95 20.67 32.98
CA ILE A 649 5.45 19.98 31.77
C ILE A 649 5.29 18.46 31.90
N SER A 650 5.80 17.87 32.99
CA SER A 650 5.69 16.42 33.24
C SER A 650 4.24 15.96 33.44
N ALA A 651 3.41 16.78 34.10
CA ALA A 651 1.99 16.50 34.29
C ALA A 651 1.18 16.55 32.98
N ALA A 652 1.48 17.49 32.09
CA ALA A 652 0.90 17.54 30.75
C ALA A 652 1.33 16.35 29.87
N ASN A 653 2.60 15.95 29.94
CA ASN A 653 3.18 14.86 29.12
C ASN A 653 3.01 13.44 29.71
N ASN A 654 2.11 13.26 30.68
CA ASN A 654 1.82 11.98 31.35
C ASN A 654 3.05 11.28 31.97
N ARG A 655 4.07 12.03 32.41
CA ARG A 655 5.32 11.48 32.96
C ARG A 655 5.16 11.20 34.45
N TYR A 656 4.37 10.17 34.79
CA TYR A 656 3.97 9.84 36.16
C TYR A 656 5.13 9.80 37.17
N ASP A 657 6.24 9.14 36.84
CA ASP A 657 7.39 9.01 37.75
C ASP A 657 8.18 10.32 37.91
N ALA A 658 8.23 11.15 36.87
CA ALA A 658 8.78 12.49 36.93
C ALA A 658 7.93 13.40 37.84
N VAL A 659 6.60 13.33 37.71
CA VAL A 659 5.64 13.99 38.61
C VAL A 659 5.83 13.51 40.05
N CYS A 660 5.90 12.20 40.30
CA CYS A 660 6.15 11.63 41.62
C CYS A 660 7.47 12.10 42.24
N LEU A 661 8.55 12.18 41.44
CA LEU A 661 9.87 12.65 41.89
C LEU A 661 9.88 14.14 42.22
N LEU A 662 9.30 14.99 41.37
CA LEU A 662 9.20 16.44 41.58
C LEU A 662 8.36 16.77 42.81
N LEU A 663 7.22 16.09 43.00
CA LEU A 663 6.38 16.24 44.19
C LEU A 663 7.11 15.77 45.46
N LYS A 664 7.85 14.66 45.40
CA LYS A 664 8.71 14.20 46.52
C LYS A 664 9.82 15.21 46.87
N LYS A 665 10.24 16.03 45.90
CA LYS A 665 11.24 17.10 46.07
C LYS A 665 10.63 18.47 46.42
N GLY A 666 9.31 18.58 46.54
CA GLY A 666 8.64 19.81 46.99
C GLY A 666 8.19 20.78 45.89
N ALA A 667 8.11 20.35 44.63
CA ALA A 667 7.59 21.19 43.55
C ALA A 667 6.13 21.62 43.80
N ASN A 668 5.81 22.87 43.45
CA ASN A 668 4.54 23.51 43.77
C ASN A 668 3.39 22.96 42.89
N THR A 669 2.51 22.17 43.50
CA THR A 669 1.29 21.59 42.88
C THR A 669 0.39 22.64 42.21
N ASN A 670 0.42 23.88 42.68
CA ASN A 670 -0.43 25.00 42.26
C ASN A 670 0.32 26.03 41.41
N THR A 671 1.51 25.71 40.91
CA THR A 671 2.27 26.58 39.99
C THR A 671 1.46 26.86 38.71
N ARG A 672 1.48 28.10 38.20
CA ARG A 672 0.62 28.58 37.10
C ARG A 672 1.44 29.04 35.89
N ASN A 673 1.01 28.66 34.68
CA ASN A 673 1.58 29.14 33.41
C ASN A 673 1.02 30.53 33.00
N HIS A 674 1.40 31.06 31.83
CA HIS A 674 0.90 32.35 31.33
C HIS A 674 -0.58 32.32 30.86
N ALA A 675 -1.19 31.13 30.73
CA ALA A 675 -2.64 30.94 30.62
C ALA A 675 -3.32 30.73 32.00
N GLU A 676 -2.57 30.86 33.09
CA GLU A 676 -2.96 30.62 34.48
C GLU A 676 -3.36 29.17 34.82
N GLN A 677 -3.04 28.24 33.93
CA GLN A 677 -3.31 26.81 34.09
C GLN A 677 -2.33 26.15 35.07
N THR A 678 -2.84 25.23 35.88
CA THR A 678 -2.08 24.42 36.85
C THR A 678 -1.67 23.06 36.27
N PRO A 679 -0.69 22.35 36.86
CA PRO A 679 -0.40 20.94 36.53
C PRO A 679 -1.66 20.06 36.51
N LEU A 680 -2.59 20.30 37.44
CA LEU A 680 -3.86 19.55 37.52
C LEU A 680 -4.70 19.80 36.26
N MET A 681 -4.99 21.05 35.91
CA MET A 681 -5.77 21.42 34.72
C MET A 681 -5.19 20.84 33.43
N LEU A 682 -3.87 20.92 33.25
CA LEU A 682 -3.16 20.40 32.08
C LEU A 682 -3.25 18.87 32.00
N SER A 683 -3.12 18.18 33.15
CA SER A 683 -3.31 16.73 33.23
C SER A 683 -4.77 16.31 33.00
N SER A 684 -5.75 17.11 33.43
CA SER A 684 -7.17 16.90 33.17
C SER A 684 -7.52 17.04 31.69
N TYR A 685 -7.04 18.10 31.02
CA TYR A 685 -7.25 18.33 29.57
C TYR A 685 -6.72 17.14 28.73
N ASN A 686 -5.48 16.72 29.01
CA ASN A 686 -4.81 15.65 28.26
C ASN A 686 -5.31 14.22 28.58
N GLY A 687 -6.15 14.02 29.61
CA GLY A 687 -6.66 12.69 29.96
C GLY A 687 -5.74 11.88 30.89
N ASN A 688 -4.79 12.52 31.58
CA ASN A 688 -3.73 11.84 32.34
C ASN A 688 -4.19 11.40 33.74
N ILE A 689 -5.17 10.48 33.81
CA ILE A 689 -5.87 10.06 35.05
C ILE A 689 -4.94 9.74 36.24
N LYS A 690 -3.85 8.97 36.02
CA LYS A 690 -2.88 8.63 37.09
C LYS A 690 -2.14 9.86 37.63
N VAL A 691 -1.86 10.85 36.77
CA VAL A 691 -1.25 12.12 37.17
C VAL A 691 -2.24 12.98 37.95
N VAL A 692 -3.50 13.07 37.48
CA VAL A 692 -4.60 13.75 38.19
C VAL A 692 -4.72 13.20 39.62
N GLU A 693 -4.87 11.88 39.78
CA GLU A 693 -4.90 11.25 41.10
C GLU A 693 -3.68 11.60 41.95
N LYS A 694 -2.47 11.56 41.37
CA LYS A 694 -1.24 11.81 42.12
C LYS A 694 -1.13 13.26 42.58
N LEU A 695 -1.60 14.22 41.79
CA LEU A 695 -1.66 15.64 42.15
C LEU A 695 -2.70 15.89 43.26
N ILE A 696 -3.88 15.28 43.16
CA ILE A 696 -4.93 15.33 44.21
C ILE A 696 -4.40 14.74 45.53
N LYS A 697 -3.83 13.53 45.47
CA LYS A 697 -3.17 12.85 46.61
C LYS A 697 -1.99 13.64 47.19
N SER A 698 -1.50 14.66 46.47
CA SER A 698 -0.43 15.58 46.89
C SER A 698 -0.94 16.99 47.21
N LYS A 699 -2.25 17.16 47.44
CA LYS A 699 -2.93 18.41 47.82
C LYS A 699 -2.86 19.54 46.77
N ALA A 700 -2.97 19.21 45.49
CA ALA A 700 -3.26 20.20 44.45
C ALA A 700 -4.65 20.82 44.64
N SER A 701 -4.79 22.13 44.43
CA SER A 701 -6.05 22.87 44.63
C SER A 701 -6.99 22.73 43.44
N LEU A 702 -8.10 22.04 43.64
CA LEU A 702 -9.07 21.64 42.60
C LEU A 702 -9.80 22.83 41.96
N ASN A 703 -10.09 23.86 42.77
CA ASN A 703 -11.00 24.96 42.46
C ASN A 703 -10.27 26.24 42.01
N LEU A 704 -8.95 26.18 41.79
CA LEU A 704 -8.25 27.24 41.06
C LEU A 704 -8.86 27.39 39.66
N LYS A 705 -8.80 28.59 39.11
CA LYS A 705 -9.33 28.94 37.78
C LYS A 705 -8.21 29.34 36.83
N ASP A 706 -8.30 28.99 35.55
CA ASP A 706 -7.41 29.51 34.49
C ASP A 706 -7.88 30.91 34.00
N LYS A 707 -7.27 31.45 32.94
CA LYS A 707 -7.65 32.75 32.37
C LYS A 707 -9.07 32.83 31.82
N ASP A 708 -9.67 31.71 31.40
CA ASP A 708 -11.08 31.64 30.99
C ASP A 708 -12.02 31.52 32.21
N GLY A 709 -11.47 31.43 33.42
CA GLY A 709 -12.20 31.17 34.66
C GLY A 709 -12.46 29.68 34.92
N LYS A 710 -11.94 28.76 34.10
CA LYS A 710 -12.27 27.33 34.14
C LYS A 710 -11.49 26.63 35.25
N THR A 711 -12.17 25.77 36.02
CA THR A 711 -11.54 24.84 36.96
C THR A 711 -11.15 23.55 36.26
N ALA A 712 -10.34 22.69 36.92
CA ALA A 712 -10.00 21.37 36.39
C ALA A 712 -11.24 20.51 36.06
N LEU A 713 -12.33 20.67 36.83
CA LEU A 713 -13.60 19.97 36.61
C LEU A 713 -14.34 20.46 35.36
N ILE A 714 -14.38 21.78 35.13
CA ILE A 714 -14.94 22.37 33.90
C ILE A 714 -14.14 21.88 32.69
N ILE A 715 -12.81 21.89 32.78
CA ILE A 715 -11.90 21.42 31.72
C ILE A 715 -12.11 19.93 31.43
N ALA A 716 -12.25 19.08 32.46
CA ALA A 716 -12.50 17.65 32.28
C ALA A 716 -13.85 17.36 31.59
N ALA A 717 -14.90 18.11 31.93
CA ALA A 717 -16.20 18.01 31.25
C ALA A 717 -16.15 18.57 29.81
N GLU A 718 -15.44 19.67 29.58
CA GLU A 718 -15.24 20.29 28.26
C GLU A 718 -14.32 19.47 27.33
N THR A 719 -13.45 18.62 27.88
CA THR A 719 -12.60 17.66 27.14
C THR A 719 -13.10 16.21 27.19
N ASN A 720 -14.35 16.00 27.64
CA ASN A 720 -15.04 14.71 27.61
C ASN A 720 -14.38 13.57 28.41
N ARG A 721 -13.75 13.89 29.55
CA ARG A 721 -12.96 12.94 30.37
C ARG A 721 -13.75 12.41 31.57
N LEU A 722 -14.62 11.43 31.34
CA LEU A 722 -15.52 10.87 32.38
C LEU A 722 -14.78 10.48 33.67
N ASP A 723 -13.73 9.67 33.57
CA ASP A 723 -12.94 9.15 34.72
C ASP A 723 -12.32 10.28 35.55
N ILE A 724 -11.92 11.37 34.88
CA ILE A 724 -11.30 12.55 35.51
C ILE A 724 -12.37 13.44 36.16
N VAL A 725 -13.56 13.57 35.55
CA VAL A 725 -14.71 14.18 36.20
C VAL A 725 -15.07 13.40 37.46
N GLU A 726 -15.11 12.07 37.41
CA GLU A 726 -15.41 11.24 38.58
C GLU A 726 -14.34 11.39 39.67
N VAL A 727 -13.05 11.29 39.35
CA VAL A 727 -11.97 11.44 40.33
C VAL A 727 -11.94 12.85 40.95
N LEU A 728 -12.28 13.90 40.21
CA LEU A 728 -12.40 15.26 40.75
C LEU A 728 -13.62 15.42 41.66
N LEU A 729 -14.78 14.84 41.31
CA LEU A 729 -15.99 14.86 42.13
C LEU A 729 -15.83 14.05 43.43
N ARG A 730 -15.22 12.85 43.36
CA ARG A 730 -14.82 12.05 44.52
C ARG A 730 -13.79 12.74 45.42
N ALA A 731 -13.13 13.78 44.93
CA ALA A 731 -12.17 14.61 45.67
C ALA A 731 -12.76 15.94 46.18
N GLU A 732 -14.09 16.13 46.10
CA GLU A 732 -14.79 17.34 46.54
C GLU A 732 -14.45 18.61 45.72
N ALA A 733 -14.19 18.47 44.42
CA ALA A 733 -14.13 19.62 43.51
C ALA A 733 -15.47 20.38 43.46
N GLU A 734 -15.42 21.70 43.37
CA GLU A 734 -16.60 22.57 43.41
C GLU A 734 -17.47 22.39 42.14
N ILE A 735 -18.48 21.53 42.25
CA ILE A 735 -19.34 21.12 41.12
C ILE A 735 -20.09 22.28 40.44
N ASN A 736 -20.38 23.33 41.21
CA ASN A 736 -21.10 24.52 40.76
C ASN A 736 -20.17 25.70 40.39
N ALA A 737 -18.85 25.47 40.36
CA ALA A 737 -17.89 26.46 39.91
C ALA A 737 -18.20 26.91 38.47
N THR A 738 -17.96 28.19 38.20
CA THR A 738 -18.30 28.86 36.94
C THR A 738 -17.09 29.49 36.28
N SER A 739 -17.02 29.41 34.94
CA SER A 739 -16.06 30.17 34.13
C SER A 739 -16.42 31.66 34.07
N ASN A 740 -15.60 32.48 33.42
CA ASN A 740 -15.87 33.90 33.20
C ASN A 740 -17.19 34.12 32.42
N ASN A 741 -17.56 33.16 31.55
CA ASN A 741 -18.83 33.15 30.81
C ASN A 741 -19.98 32.49 31.60
N LYS A 742 -19.84 32.34 32.92
CA LYS A 742 -20.76 31.66 33.86
C LYS A 742 -21.05 30.18 33.55
N VAL A 743 -20.27 29.55 32.68
CA VAL A 743 -20.39 28.14 32.32
C VAL A 743 -19.96 27.25 33.49
N THR A 744 -20.82 26.32 33.90
CA THR A 744 -20.47 25.22 34.82
C THR A 744 -20.02 23.96 34.07
N ALA A 745 -19.48 22.97 34.78
CA ALA A 745 -19.15 21.66 34.20
C ALA A 745 -20.36 20.99 33.52
N LEU A 746 -21.57 21.18 34.07
CA LEU A 746 -22.81 20.65 33.51
C LEU A 746 -23.18 21.33 32.16
N HIS A 747 -22.91 22.63 32.00
CA HIS A 747 -23.07 23.29 30.69
C HIS A 747 -22.08 22.74 29.66
N ALA A 748 -20.85 22.40 30.07
CA ALA A 748 -19.82 21.85 29.19
C ALA A 748 -20.17 20.43 28.72
N SER A 749 -20.60 19.54 29.62
CA SER A 749 -21.00 18.17 29.26
C SER A 749 -22.26 18.14 28.38
N VAL A 750 -23.21 19.06 28.60
CA VAL A 750 -24.38 19.24 27.72
C VAL A 750 -23.97 19.71 26.31
N ARG A 751 -23.03 20.68 26.19
CA ARG A 751 -22.51 21.11 24.88
C ARG A 751 -21.80 19.96 24.14
N ASN A 752 -21.06 19.12 24.85
CA ASN A 752 -20.38 17.94 24.32
C ASN A 752 -21.29 16.71 24.12
N LYS A 753 -22.58 16.81 24.42
CA LYS A 753 -23.59 15.74 24.31
C LYS A 753 -23.27 14.45 25.10
N ASN A 754 -22.39 14.50 26.12
CA ASN A 754 -22.07 13.33 26.93
C ASN A 754 -23.11 13.12 28.04
N LEU A 755 -23.96 12.11 27.86
CA LEU A 755 -25.02 11.75 28.81
C LEU A 755 -24.49 11.22 30.14
N GLU A 756 -23.38 10.48 30.15
CA GLU A 756 -22.85 9.86 31.37
C GLU A 756 -22.17 10.88 32.29
N ILE A 757 -21.46 11.86 31.73
CA ILE A 757 -20.96 13.01 32.51
C ILE A 757 -22.14 13.85 33.04
N VAL A 758 -23.21 14.03 32.26
CA VAL A 758 -24.44 14.70 32.74
C VAL A 758 -25.08 13.94 33.90
N LYS A 759 -25.31 12.62 33.77
CA LYS A 759 -25.83 11.76 34.84
C LYS A 759 -24.97 11.86 36.11
N LEU A 760 -23.66 11.69 35.97
CA LEU A 760 -22.71 11.74 37.08
C LEU A 760 -22.75 13.09 37.82
N LEU A 761 -22.77 14.21 37.09
CA LEU A 761 -22.91 15.54 37.68
C LEU A 761 -24.27 15.72 38.40
N ILE A 762 -25.36 15.17 37.87
CA ILE A 762 -26.67 15.15 38.54
C ILE A 762 -26.62 14.32 39.83
N THR A 763 -26.00 13.14 39.82
CA THR A 763 -25.81 12.28 41.01
C THR A 763 -25.03 13.01 42.12
N TYR A 764 -24.01 13.79 41.77
CA TYR A 764 -23.27 14.65 42.70
C TYR A 764 -23.94 16.02 42.98
N LYS A 765 -25.23 16.17 42.65
CA LYS A 765 -26.09 17.33 42.95
C LYS A 765 -25.64 18.65 42.30
N ALA A 766 -25.23 18.60 41.04
CA ALA A 766 -24.98 19.81 40.24
C ALA A 766 -26.23 20.71 40.16
N GLY A 767 -26.03 22.03 40.22
CA GLY A 767 -27.08 23.03 40.08
C GLY A 767 -27.63 23.07 38.66
N LEU A 768 -28.78 22.43 38.46
CA LEU A 768 -29.41 22.22 37.15
C LEU A 768 -29.81 23.51 36.43
N ASP A 769 -30.05 24.58 37.20
CA ASP A 769 -30.63 25.84 36.72
C ASP A 769 -29.74 27.05 36.98
N ILE A 770 -28.43 26.81 37.18
CA ILE A 770 -27.41 27.85 37.05
C ILE A 770 -27.42 28.33 35.60
N ALA A 771 -27.27 29.63 35.38
CA ALA A 771 -27.38 30.25 34.05
C ALA A 771 -26.05 30.84 33.57
N ASP A 772 -25.75 30.65 32.29
CA ASP A 772 -24.55 31.19 31.62
C ASP A 772 -24.61 32.73 31.42
N VAL A 773 -23.65 33.30 30.69
CA VAL A 773 -23.57 34.74 30.40
C VAL A 773 -24.72 35.25 29.50
N GLU A 774 -25.35 34.41 28.69
CA GLU A 774 -26.58 34.72 27.93
C GLU A 774 -27.85 34.49 28.77
N GLY A 775 -27.73 33.86 29.94
CA GLY A 775 -28.84 33.46 30.79
C GLY A 775 -29.40 32.07 30.46
N ASN A 776 -28.76 31.28 29.59
CA ASN A 776 -29.23 29.93 29.28
C ASN A 776 -28.91 28.99 30.45
N THR A 777 -29.84 28.08 30.77
CA THR A 777 -29.57 26.94 31.67
C THR A 777 -28.98 25.75 30.89
N PRO A 778 -28.45 24.71 31.57
CA PRO A 778 -28.19 23.40 31.00
C PRO A 778 -29.39 22.82 30.23
N LEU A 779 -30.63 23.02 30.71
CA LEU A 779 -31.84 22.57 30.01
C LEU A 779 -32.01 23.31 28.66
N MET A 780 -31.91 24.64 28.64
CA MET A 780 -31.94 25.44 27.41
C MET A 780 -30.78 25.10 26.45
N SER A 781 -29.60 24.80 27.00
CA SER A 781 -28.44 24.36 26.23
C SER A 781 -28.69 23.00 25.56
N SER A 782 -29.37 22.08 26.25
CA SER A 782 -29.73 20.76 25.69
C SER A 782 -30.80 20.85 24.60
N ALA A 783 -31.73 21.81 24.72
CA ALA A 783 -32.71 22.15 23.69
C ALA A 783 -32.05 22.76 22.44
N ARG A 784 -31.13 23.72 22.61
CA ARG A 784 -30.43 24.40 21.49
C ARG A 784 -29.53 23.46 20.67
N ASN A 785 -29.03 22.40 21.31
CA ASN A 785 -28.07 21.44 20.74
C ASN A 785 -28.70 20.08 20.40
N ASP A 786 -30.03 19.99 20.33
CA ASP A 786 -30.81 18.78 19.99
C ASP A 786 -30.42 17.52 20.80
N SER A 787 -30.09 17.73 22.07
CA SER A 787 -29.53 16.71 22.95
C SER A 787 -30.64 16.00 23.74
N ASN A 788 -31.57 15.39 23.01
CA ASN A 788 -32.90 14.97 23.49
C ASN A 788 -32.85 14.01 24.70
N LEU A 789 -31.88 13.09 24.75
CA LEU A 789 -31.68 12.19 25.90
C LEU A 789 -31.20 12.94 27.15
N ILE A 790 -30.30 13.91 26.99
CA ILE A 790 -29.80 14.77 28.07
C ILE A 790 -30.91 15.69 28.58
N LEU A 791 -31.69 16.30 27.68
CA LEU A 791 -32.88 17.09 28.01
C LEU A 791 -33.87 16.27 28.82
N LYS A 792 -34.16 15.03 28.40
CA LYS A 792 -35.01 14.09 29.14
C LYS A 792 -34.47 13.80 30.54
N HIS A 793 -33.15 13.64 30.73
CA HIS A 793 -32.57 13.39 32.06
C HIS A 793 -32.61 14.63 32.96
N LEU A 794 -32.32 15.83 32.42
CA LEU A 794 -32.45 17.09 33.17
C LEU A 794 -33.88 17.34 33.65
N LEU A 795 -34.89 17.02 32.83
CA LEU A 795 -36.30 17.08 33.23
C LEU A 795 -36.69 16.02 34.28
N HIS A 796 -36.05 14.85 34.31
CA HIS A 796 -36.27 13.86 35.38
C HIS A 796 -35.56 14.23 36.69
N ALA A 797 -34.53 15.08 36.61
CA ALA A 797 -33.87 15.67 37.77
C ALA A 797 -34.56 16.95 38.30
N ASN A 798 -35.71 17.33 37.72
CA ASN A 798 -36.49 18.54 38.04
C ASN A 798 -35.81 19.88 37.71
N ALA A 799 -35.09 19.96 36.59
CA ALA A 799 -34.65 21.24 36.03
C ALA A 799 -35.85 22.15 35.67
N ASP A 800 -35.74 23.45 35.96
CA ASP A 800 -36.81 24.43 35.84
C ASP A 800 -37.07 24.84 34.39
N MET A 801 -38.22 24.36 33.87
CA MET A 801 -38.73 24.67 32.53
C MET A 801 -39.17 26.13 32.35
N LYS A 802 -39.47 26.86 33.43
CA LYS A 802 -40.06 28.21 33.40
C LYS A 802 -39.02 29.34 33.45
N LYS A 803 -37.73 29.04 33.70
CA LYS A 803 -36.68 30.05 33.56
C LYS A 803 -36.64 30.59 32.12
N GLN A 804 -36.19 31.83 32.00
CA GLN A 804 -35.97 32.51 30.73
C GLN A 804 -34.52 32.98 30.66
N ASN A 805 -33.92 32.91 29.46
CA ASN A 805 -32.63 33.54 29.20
C ASN A 805 -32.80 35.07 28.98
N LYS A 806 -31.72 35.79 28.66
CA LYS A 806 -31.78 37.25 28.40
C LYS A 806 -32.63 37.66 27.20
N GLU A 807 -33.01 36.73 26.33
CA GLU A 807 -33.94 36.98 25.21
C GLU A 807 -35.41 36.77 25.62
N GLY A 808 -35.70 36.45 26.89
CA GLY A 808 -37.03 36.10 27.38
C GLY A 808 -37.49 34.69 26.98
N LYS A 809 -36.58 33.84 26.51
CA LYS A 809 -36.91 32.50 25.97
C LYS A 809 -36.72 31.40 27.00
N THR A 810 -37.72 30.54 27.10
CA THR A 810 -37.68 29.26 27.82
C THR A 810 -36.96 28.18 27.01
N ALA A 811 -36.71 27.00 27.60
CA ALA A 811 -36.28 25.84 26.84
C ALA A 811 -37.31 25.43 25.76
N THR A 812 -38.61 25.65 26.02
CA THR A 812 -39.72 25.39 25.08
C THR A 812 -39.68 26.32 23.87
N ASP A 813 -39.46 27.62 24.08
CA ASP A 813 -39.27 28.59 22.99
C ASP A 813 -38.10 28.17 22.07
N ILE A 814 -36.97 27.76 22.67
CA ILE A 814 -35.76 27.32 21.95
C ILE A 814 -36.02 26.04 21.14
N CYS A 815 -36.75 25.06 21.69
CA CYS A 815 -37.15 23.85 20.95
C CYS A 815 -38.00 24.19 19.71
N ILE A 816 -38.88 25.19 19.82
CA ILE A 816 -39.73 25.62 18.70
C ILE A 816 -38.89 26.33 17.63
N GLU A 817 -38.02 27.28 18.01
CA GLU A 817 -37.12 27.98 17.07
C GLU A 817 -36.12 27.05 16.37
N ARG A 818 -35.86 25.85 16.91
CA ARG A 818 -34.97 24.83 16.35
C ARG A 818 -35.68 23.66 15.66
N ASN A 819 -37.01 23.71 15.53
CA ASN A 819 -37.84 22.63 14.99
C ASN A 819 -37.70 21.28 15.73
N ASN A 820 -37.30 21.27 17.00
CA ASN A 820 -37.00 20.04 17.74
C ASN A 820 -38.27 19.38 18.29
N ARG A 821 -38.90 18.59 17.41
CA ARG A 821 -40.10 17.78 17.66
C ARG A 821 -40.01 16.86 18.89
N VAL A 822 -38.86 16.25 19.15
CA VAL A 822 -38.70 15.23 20.22
C VAL A 822 -38.58 15.91 21.59
N ALA A 823 -37.75 16.94 21.70
CA ALA A 823 -37.62 17.71 22.93
C ALA A 823 -38.92 18.45 23.30
N LEU A 824 -39.60 19.03 22.31
CA LEU A 824 -40.87 19.72 22.54
C LEU A 824 -41.95 18.78 23.09
N ASN A 825 -42.07 17.57 22.54
CA ASN A 825 -43.02 16.57 23.04
C ASN A 825 -42.72 16.18 24.50
N TYR A 826 -41.45 16.00 24.88
CA TYR A 826 -41.10 15.72 26.29
C TYR A 826 -41.35 16.89 27.24
N LEU A 827 -41.14 18.13 26.81
CA LEU A 827 -41.47 19.32 27.60
C LEU A 827 -42.99 19.42 27.84
N CYS A 828 -43.81 19.29 26.79
CA CYS A 828 -45.28 19.31 26.89
C CYS A 828 -45.88 18.11 27.65
N GLN A 829 -45.12 17.02 27.86
CA GLN A 829 -45.52 15.89 28.71
C GLN A 829 -45.18 16.09 30.19
N LYS A 830 -44.10 16.83 30.51
CA LYS A 830 -43.64 17.05 31.90
C LYS A 830 -44.20 18.34 32.51
N GLY A 831 -44.44 19.37 31.71
CA GLY A 831 -45.06 20.62 32.14
C GLY A 831 -46.38 20.86 31.41
N PRO A 832 -47.52 21.08 32.12
CA PRO A 832 -48.70 21.63 31.48
C PRO A 832 -48.39 23.03 30.97
N VAL A 833 -49.01 23.40 29.85
CA VAL A 833 -48.81 24.69 29.18
C VAL A 833 -50.06 25.54 29.43
N THR A 834 -49.94 26.76 29.93
CA THR A 834 -51.14 27.61 30.08
C THR A 834 -51.74 27.93 28.72
N LYS A 835 -53.04 28.23 28.65
CA LYS A 835 -53.71 28.55 27.38
C LYS A 835 -52.99 29.68 26.60
N ALA A 836 -52.57 30.74 27.29
CA ALA A 836 -51.82 31.85 26.71
C ALA A 836 -50.42 31.45 26.19
N GLU A 837 -49.69 30.58 26.91
CA GLU A 837 -48.43 30.03 26.43
C GLU A 837 -48.63 29.12 25.20
N LYS A 838 -49.69 28.31 25.17
CA LYS A 838 -50.02 27.46 24.03
C LYS A 838 -50.31 28.28 22.77
N GLU A 839 -51.08 29.35 22.91
CA GLU A 839 -51.35 30.31 21.83
C GLU A 839 -50.07 31.03 21.37
N LYS A 840 -49.21 31.49 22.30
CA LYS A 840 -47.87 32.05 22.01
C LYS A 840 -47.00 31.06 21.22
N TYR A 841 -46.87 29.83 21.70
CA TYR A 841 -46.02 28.80 21.10
C TYR A 841 -46.52 28.40 19.70
N ILE A 842 -47.83 28.29 19.48
CA ILE A 842 -48.42 28.04 18.15
C ILE A 842 -48.12 29.21 17.20
N ALA A 843 -48.24 30.46 17.65
CA ALA A 843 -47.93 31.63 16.85
C ALA A 843 -46.44 31.68 16.43
N VAL A 844 -45.52 31.35 17.34
CA VAL A 844 -44.08 31.24 17.04
C VAL A 844 -43.80 30.09 16.06
N ALA A 845 -44.34 28.89 16.30
CA ALA A 845 -44.18 27.74 15.40
C ALA A 845 -44.71 28.03 13.98
N THR A 846 -45.85 28.72 13.88
CA THR A 846 -46.44 29.17 12.60
C THR A 846 -45.56 30.20 11.90
N LYS A 847 -45.03 31.19 12.63
CA LYS A 847 -44.10 32.19 12.11
C LYS A 847 -42.81 31.56 11.58
N CYS A 848 -42.31 30.51 12.24
CA CYS A 848 -41.15 29.72 11.82
C CYS A 848 -41.47 28.65 10.76
N LYS A 849 -42.74 28.52 10.34
CA LYS A 849 -43.25 27.54 9.35
C LYS A 849 -43.10 26.07 9.77
N HIS A 850 -43.04 25.78 11.06
CA HIS A 850 -42.89 24.42 11.60
C HIS A 850 -44.27 23.74 11.80
N THR A 851 -44.86 23.30 10.69
CA THR A 851 -46.22 22.73 10.64
C THR A 851 -46.43 21.55 11.60
N GLU A 852 -45.48 20.63 11.71
CA GLU A 852 -45.59 19.50 12.65
C GLU A 852 -45.60 19.95 14.13
N LEU A 853 -44.85 20.99 14.48
CA LEU A 853 -44.84 21.52 15.85
C LEU A 853 -46.17 22.20 16.18
N VAL A 854 -46.81 22.86 15.21
CA VAL A 854 -48.17 23.39 15.37
C VAL A 854 -49.16 22.27 15.70
N THR A 855 -49.06 21.10 15.05
CA THR A 855 -49.89 19.93 15.39
C THR A 855 -49.66 19.46 16.82
N ILE A 856 -48.39 19.31 17.25
CA ILE A 856 -48.04 18.83 18.60
C ILE A 856 -48.50 19.81 19.68
N LEU A 857 -48.24 21.12 19.48
CA LEU A 857 -48.68 22.16 20.41
C LEU A 857 -50.21 22.24 20.49
N SER A 858 -50.92 22.05 19.37
CA SER A 858 -52.39 21.98 19.36
C SER A 858 -52.92 20.80 20.19
N GLN A 859 -52.21 19.67 20.20
CA GLN A 859 -52.55 18.47 20.98
C GLN A 859 -52.07 18.51 22.45
N ALA A 860 -51.18 19.43 22.82
CA ALA A 860 -50.68 19.57 24.19
C ALA A 860 -51.79 19.92 25.20
N ARG A 861 -51.73 19.31 26.39
CA ARG A 861 -52.69 19.56 27.50
C ARG A 861 -52.43 20.92 28.16
N THR A 862 -53.50 21.59 28.55
CA THR A 862 -53.47 22.89 29.25
C THR A 862 -53.91 22.76 30.71
N ASP A 863 -53.40 23.61 31.60
CA ASP A 863 -53.66 23.56 33.05
C ASP A 863 -55.16 23.49 33.41
N ASP A 864 -56.02 24.17 32.65
CA ASP A 864 -57.48 24.18 32.84
C ASP A 864 -58.13 22.77 32.81
N SER A 865 -57.49 21.77 32.19
CA SER A 865 -58.02 20.40 32.07
C SER A 865 -57.93 19.58 33.36
N ARG A 866 -57.67 20.20 34.52
CA ARG A 866 -57.56 19.54 35.84
C ARG A 866 -58.79 19.65 36.73
N GLN A 867 -59.82 20.44 36.39
CA GLN A 867 -61.00 20.61 37.26
C GLN A 867 -62.10 19.55 37.10
N THR A 868 -61.97 18.56 36.20
CA THR A 868 -63.02 17.55 35.96
C THR A 868 -62.52 16.10 35.93
N ALA A 869 -61.74 15.70 36.93
CA ALA A 869 -61.56 14.30 37.34
C ALA A 869 -61.16 14.23 38.82
N GLY A 870 -61.85 13.40 39.61
CA GLY A 870 -61.54 13.19 41.03
C GLY A 870 -60.31 12.30 41.25
N ALA A 871 -59.76 12.34 42.46
CA ALA A 871 -58.60 11.53 42.83
C ALA A 871 -58.97 10.05 43.06
N GLN A 872 -58.11 9.15 42.58
CA GLN A 872 -57.82 7.88 43.22
C GLN A 872 -56.31 7.66 43.16
N ASP A 873 -55.68 7.52 44.32
CA ASP A 873 -54.35 6.91 44.42
C ASP A 873 -54.49 5.41 44.18
N THR A 874 -53.58 4.84 43.39
CA THR A 874 -53.26 3.41 43.43
C THR A 874 -51.75 3.24 43.37
N ASP A 875 -51.25 2.43 44.30
CA ASP A 875 -49.83 2.33 44.58
C ASP A 875 -49.04 1.44 43.61
N SER A 876 -47.74 1.68 43.62
CA SER A 876 -46.61 0.82 43.24
C SER A 876 -46.82 -0.53 42.52
N ASN A 877 -45.93 -0.76 41.54
CA ASN A 877 -45.26 -2.05 41.27
C ASN A 877 -46.12 -3.28 40.88
N LEU A 878 -46.42 -3.39 39.58
CA LEU A 878 -46.14 -4.64 38.87
C LEU A 878 -45.15 -4.39 37.73
N PHE A 879 -44.07 -5.17 37.70
CA PHE A 879 -43.57 -5.99 36.57
C PHE A 879 -42.07 -6.28 36.71
N ALA A 880 -41.76 -7.54 37.04
CA ALA A 880 -40.45 -8.17 36.99
C ALA A 880 -40.67 -9.68 36.75
N ALA A 881 -39.69 -10.35 36.13
CA ALA A 881 -39.83 -11.61 35.37
C ALA A 881 -40.60 -11.41 34.03
N ASN A 882 -40.14 -11.82 32.84
CA ASN A 882 -39.45 -13.06 32.38
C ASN A 882 -40.45 -14.22 32.18
N ASP A 883 -40.45 -15.00 31.09
CA ASP A 883 -39.52 -15.10 29.93
C ASP A 883 -40.29 -15.31 28.58
N ASP A 884 -39.62 -15.86 27.56
CA ASP A 884 -40.03 -16.20 26.18
C ASP A 884 -40.11 -15.02 25.17
N GLY A 885 -39.30 -14.97 24.10
CA GLY A 885 -38.26 -15.90 23.65
C GLY A 885 -37.26 -15.28 22.65
N GLY A 886 -36.44 -16.11 22.00
CA GLY A 886 -35.28 -15.71 21.16
C GLY A 886 -35.61 -14.95 19.86
N ASP A 887 -34.62 -14.46 19.10
CA ASP A 887 -33.20 -14.84 19.11
C ASP A 887 -32.19 -13.67 18.98
N ASN A 888 -30.96 -13.93 19.43
CA ASN A 888 -29.76 -13.22 18.99
C ASN A 888 -29.10 -13.98 17.83
N LEU A 889 -28.31 -13.30 16.99
CA LEU A 889 -26.85 -13.48 16.86
C LEU A 889 -26.32 -12.92 15.53
N ASN A 890 -25.21 -12.15 15.64
CA ASN A 890 -24.10 -12.03 14.67
C ASN A 890 -24.37 -11.46 13.24
N ASP A 891 -23.43 -10.79 12.56
CA ASP A 891 -22.06 -10.42 12.96
C ASP A 891 -21.50 -9.18 12.22
N SER A 892 -20.38 -8.66 12.73
CA SER A 892 -19.32 -7.89 12.03
C SER A 892 -19.64 -6.52 11.36
N ALA A 893 -18.84 -5.49 11.68
CA ALA A 893 -18.81 -4.21 10.94
C ALA A 893 -17.49 -3.39 11.12
N GLU A 894 -16.39 -3.86 10.53
CA GLU A 894 -15.16 -3.10 10.22
C GLU A 894 -14.63 -3.61 8.86
N ALA A 895 -14.01 -2.86 7.93
CA ALA A 895 -13.93 -1.42 7.60
C ALA A 895 -13.36 -1.32 6.14
N VAL A 896 -13.12 -0.20 5.43
CA VAL A 896 -13.19 1.26 5.66
C VAL A 896 -13.29 2.00 4.30
N ALA A 897 -13.77 3.26 4.29
CA ALA A 897 -13.70 4.24 3.15
C ALA A 897 -14.52 3.90 1.87
N GLU A 898 -14.93 4.83 1.00
CA GLU A 898 -14.37 6.16 0.66
C GLU A 898 -15.43 7.28 0.43
N SER A 899 -15.03 8.42 -0.13
CA SER A 899 -15.71 9.73 -0.03
C SER A 899 -16.56 10.18 -1.24
N ARG A 900 -17.44 11.19 -1.05
CA ARG A 900 -17.41 12.43 -1.89
C ARG A 900 -18.25 13.64 -1.41
N ASP A 901 -17.78 14.80 -1.86
CA ASP A 901 -18.11 16.20 -1.56
C ASP A 901 -19.57 16.71 -1.52
N ARG A 902 -19.77 17.80 -0.75
CA ARG A 902 -20.16 19.13 -1.28
C ARG A 902 -19.86 20.30 -0.31
N GLN A 903 -19.30 21.38 -0.85
CA GLN A 903 -19.10 22.72 -0.23
C GLN A 903 -20.41 23.56 -0.25
N PRO A 904 -20.50 24.81 0.29
CA PRO A 904 -19.49 25.77 0.84
C PRO A 904 -19.86 26.34 2.24
N GLY A 905 -19.16 27.31 2.88
CA GLY A 905 -17.87 28.02 2.63
C GLY A 905 -17.80 29.37 3.40
N CYS A 906 -16.60 29.99 3.49
CA CYS A 906 -16.28 31.36 4.02
C CYS A 906 -16.82 31.80 5.41
N SER A 907 -16.09 32.49 6.30
CA SER A 907 -14.70 33.01 6.43
C SER A 907 -14.54 33.48 7.91
N VAL A 908 -13.47 34.05 8.50
CA VAL A 908 -12.17 34.73 8.16
C VAL A 908 -11.18 34.36 9.30
N GLY A 909 -9.84 34.38 9.22
CA GLY A 909 -8.88 34.59 8.14
C GLY A 909 -7.62 35.37 8.59
N ARG A 910 -6.42 34.85 8.26
CA ARG A 910 -5.06 35.48 8.32
C ARG A 910 -4.49 35.87 9.72
N SER A 911 -3.18 35.82 9.97
CA SER A 911 -2.01 35.36 9.17
C SER A 911 -0.70 35.22 10.00
N THR A 912 0.37 34.71 9.37
CA THR A 912 1.82 34.76 9.74
C THR A 912 2.28 33.95 10.96
N SER A 913 3.45 33.28 10.97
CA SER A 913 4.41 32.95 9.88
C SER A 913 5.40 31.86 10.32
N THR A 914 5.88 31.02 9.38
CA THR A 914 7.09 30.18 9.52
C THR A 914 8.35 30.99 9.17
N PRO A 915 9.59 30.57 9.54
CA PRO A 915 10.32 29.41 9.00
C PRO A 915 10.57 28.32 10.09
N LEU A 916 10.63 27.01 9.79
CA LEU A 916 11.69 26.25 9.09
C LEU A 916 13.08 26.36 9.75
N ASP A 917 13.59 25.25 10.27
CA ASP A 917 14.77 24.63 9.64
C ASP A 917 14.85 23.13 9.93
N SER A 918 15.58 22.38 9.10
CA SER A 918 15.62 20.91 9.14
C SER A 918 17.03 20.33 9.13
N ASN A 919 17.21 19.13 9.68
CA ASN A 919 18.30 18.22 9.34
C ASN A 919 17.94 16.81 9.83
N GLY A 920 17.99 15.83 8.92
CA GLY A 920 17.64 14.43 9.20
C GLY A 920 18.78 13.47 8.92
N VAL A 921 18.49 12.17 9.04
CA VAL A 921 19.33 11.09 8.50
C VAL A 921 18.41 10.17 7.69
N ALA A 922 18.88 9.71 6.53
CA ALA A 922 18.02 9.22 5.46
C ALA A 922 17.71 7.72 5.52
N ALA A 923 16.54 7.35 4.97
CA ALA A 923 16.25 6.02 4.46
C ALA A 923 15.30 6.11 3.25
N THR A 924 15.88 5.90 2.07
CA THR A 924 15.30 5.39 0.81
C THR A 924 13.80 4.99 0.79
N ALA A 925 13.00 5.59 -0.10
CA ALA A 925 12.00 4.90 -0.94
C ALA A 925 11.43 5.79 -2.05
N MET A 926 10.84 5.15 -3.06
CA MET A 926 10.31 5.71 -4.30
C MET A 926 8.94 6.41 -4.14
N GLY A 927 8.73 7.47 -4.93
CA GLY A 927 7.51 7.70 -5.73
C GLY A 927 6.12 7.72 -5.08
N ALA A 928 5.48 8.90 -5.10
CA ALA A 928 4.02 9.07 -5.12
C ALA A 928 3.64 9.76 -6.45
N THR A 929 3.18 9.02 -7.46
CA THR A 929 1.76 8.75 -7.76
C THR A 929 0.92 10.01 -8.04
N GLU A 930 1.02 10.54 -9.27
CA GLU A 930 -0.06 11.33 -9.85
C GLU A 930 -1.31 10.46 -10.03
N THR A 931 -2.49 10.98 -9.68
CA THR A 931 -3.76 10.28 -9.90
C THR A 931 -4.19 10.32 -11.37
N LYS A 932 -3.58 9.46 -12.21
CA LYS A 932 -4.09 9.16 -13.55
C LYS A 932 -5.17 8.10 -13.48
N THR A 933 -6.13 8.17 -14.40
CA THR A 933 -7.22 7.19 -14.55
C THR A 933 -6.66 5.79 -14.76
N ILE A 934 -7.17 4.81 -14.00
CA ILE A 934 -6.74 3.41 -14.10
C ILE A 934 -7.22 2.81 -15.44
N LYS A 935 -6.41 3.02 -16.49
CA LYS A 935 -6.23 2.00 -17.51
C LYS A 935 -5.46 0.87 -16.82
N LEU A 936 -6.13 -0.25 -16.54
CA LEU A 936 -5.47 -1.48 -16.07
C LEU A 936 -4.25 -1.78 -16.93
N ASP A 937 -3.14 -2.13 -16.29
CA ASP A 937 -1.86 -2.37 -16.95
C ASP A 937 -2.03 -3.44 -18.05
N PRO A 938 -1.34 -3.36 -19.20
CA PRO A 938 -1.34 -4.44 -20.19
C PRO A 938 -1.02 -5.82 -19.58
N THR A 939 -0.15 -5.88 -18.58
CA THR A 939 0.16 -7.10 -17.81
C THR A 939 -0.94 -7.50 -16.83
N GLU A 940 -1.65 -6.57 -16.19
CA GLU A 940 -2.83 -6.89 -15.37
C GLU A 940 -3.99 -7.41 -16.23
N LYS A 941 -4.24 -6.79 -17.39
CA LYS A 941 -5.20 -7.28 -18.37
C LYS A 941 -4.80 -8.66 -18.91
N LEU A 942 -3.52 -8.85 -19.22
CA LEU A 942 -3.00 -10.15 -19.64
C LEU A 942 -3.10 -11.19 -18.53
N ASN A 943 -2.89 -10.79 -17.27
CA ASN A 943 -3.08 -11.65 -16.10
C ASN A 943 -4.56 -11.99 -15.89
N LEU A 944 -5.51 -11.08 -16.16
CA LEU A 944 -6.94 -11.37 -16.11
C LEU A 944 -7.41 -12.24 -17.29
N GLN A 945 -6.91 -12.00 -18.51
CA GLN A 945 -7.12 -12.86 -19.67
C GLN A 945 -6.61 -14.29 -19.40
N ASN A 946 -5.36 -14.39 -18.91
CA ASN A 946 -4.73 -15.63 -18.49
C ASN A 946 -5.42 -16.25 -17.29
N ALA A 947 -5.96 -15.48 -16.34
CA ALA A 947 -6.72 -16.00 -15.21
C ALA A 947 -8.05 -16.60 -15.69
N ASN A 948 -8.76 -15.96 -16.61
CA ASN A 948 -10.00 -16.52 -17.17
C ASN A 948 -9.73 -17.79 -17.99
N ILE A 949 -8.65 -17.82 -18.80
CA ILE A 949 -8.23 -19.02 -19.55
C ILE A 949 -7.76 -20.12 -18.59
N LYS A 950 -6.92 -19.79 -17.61
CA LYS A 950 -6.49 -20.72 -16.56
C LYS A 950 -7.66 -21.21 -15.74
N GLN A 951 -8.65 -20.39 -15.40
CA GLN A 951 -9.83 -20.80 -14.65
C GLN A 951 -10.72 -21.73 -15.49
N MET A 952 -10.89 -21.45 -16.79
CA MET A 952 -11.60 -22.37 -17.69
C MET A 952 -10.89 -23.73 -17.80
N ILE A 953 -9.56 -23.73 -17.94
CA ILE A 953 -8.73 -24.95 -17.95
C ILE A 953 -8.69 -25.64 -16.58
N VAL A 954 -8.65 -24.87 -15.48
CA VAL A 954 -8.68 -25.37 -14.09
C VAL A 954 -10.05 -25.91 -13.76
N ASN A 955 -11.14 -25.39 -14.31
CA ASN A 955 -12.46 -26.02 -14.20
C ASN A 955 -12.45 -27.38 -14.92
N VAL A 956 -11.92 -27.45 -16.15
CA VAL A 956 -11.71 -28.73 -16.89
C VAL A 956 -10.88 -29.74 -16.08
N TYR A 957 -9.89 -29.29 -15.30
CA TYR A 957 -9.07 -30.15 -14.42
C TYR A 957 -9.71 -30.44 -13.04
N ASN A 958 -10.45 -29.50 -12.46
CA ASN A 958 -11.06 -29.64 -11.14
C ASN A 958 -12.29 -30.53 -11.19
N THR A 959 -13.14 -30.38 -12.21
CA THR A 959 -14.21 -31.36 -12.46
C THR A 959 -13.60 -32.76 -12.63
N LYS A 960 -12.46 -32.90 -13.31
CA LYS A 960 -11.68 -34.16 -13.38
C LYS A 960 -11.10 -34.66 -12.07
N ASN A 961 -10.87 -33.79 -11.07
CA ASN A 961 -10.41 -34.20 -9.75
C ASN A 961 -11.58 -34.59 -8.83
N GLU A 962 -12.73 -33.93 -8.94
CA GLU A 962 -13.98 -34.35 -8.28
C GLU A 962 -14.48 -35.70 -8.84
N ILE A 963 -14.40 -35.92 -10.17
CA ILE A 963 -14.55 -37.27 -10.77
C ILE A 963 -13.68 -38.28 -10.03
N ARG A 964 -12.42 -37.93 -9.76
CA ARG A 964 -11.45 -38.86 -9.18
C ARG A 964 -11.80 -39.21 -7.73
N LYS A 965 -12.44 -38.32 -6.97
CA LYS A 965 -13.06 -38.66 -5.68
C LYS A 965 -14.26 -39.59 -5.88
N ALA A 966 -15.21 -39.21 -6.73
CA ALA A 966 -16.45 -39.96 -6.95
C ALA A 966 -16.21 -41.38 -7.51
N GLN A 967 -15.23 -41.53 -8.41
CA GLN A 967 -14.80 -42.83 -8.94
C GLN A 967 -13.99 -43.65 -7.93
N ASN A 968 -13.21 -43.02 -7.05
CA ASN A 968 -12.52 -43.73 -5.96
C ASN A 968 -13.48 -44.24 -4.86
N VAL A 969 -14.73 -43.76 -4.80
CA VAL A 969 -15.80 -44.39 -3.99
C VAL A 969 -16.24 -45.73 -4.60
N THR A 970 -16.01 -45.95 -5.89
CA THR A 970 -16.26 -47.22 -6.58
C THR A 970 -14.97 -48.04 -6.79
N ILE A 971 -14.75 -48.99 -5.88
CA ILE A 971 -13.79 -50.13 -5.95
C ILE A 971 -12.33 -49.80 -5.57
N GLY A 972 -11.89 -50.28 -4.39
CA GLY A 972 -10.44 -50.40 -4.06
C GLY A 972 -10.08 -50.25 -2.58
N ASP A 973 -9.95 -51.38 -1.87
CA ASP A 973 -9.25 -51.64 -0.60
C ASP A 973 -8.83 -50.49 0.35
N TYR A 974 -9.35 -50.54 1.58
CA TYR A 974 -8.85 -49.81 2.77
C TYR A 974 -7.51 -50.38 3.31
N SER A 975 -6.51 -50.59 2.47
CA SER A 975 -5.22 -51.22 2.85
C SER A 975 -3.95 -50.57 2.28
N SER A 976 -4.03 -49.34 1.75
CA SER A 976 -2.84 -48.62 1.23
C SER A 976 -2.80 -47.10 1.53
N ILE A 977 -3.02 -46.71 2.79
CA ILE A 977 -2.62 -45.37 3.27
C ILE A 977 -1.09 -45.36 3.50
N ALA A 978 -0.34 -45.36 2.40
CA ALA A 978 1.10 -45.14 2.34
C ALA A 978 1.49 -44.67 0.92
N CYS A 979 2.45 -43.75 0.83
CA CYS A 979 3.05 -43.28 -0.43
C CYS A 979 2.11 -42.57 -1.43
N TYR A 980 1.56 -41.41 -1.07
CA TYR A 980 1.50 -40.27 -2.00
C TYR A 980 1.65 -38.88 -1.34
N ASP A 981 2.42 -38.81 -0.25
CA ASP A 981 2.81 -37.55 0.42
C ASP A 981 4.31 -37.28 0.24
N GLN A 982 4.74 -37.14 -1.03
CA GLN A 982 6.11 -36.77 -1.40
C GLN A 982 6.18 -36.32 -2.88
N LEU A 983 5.88 -35.05 -3.15
CA LEU A 983 6.32 -34.36 -4.40
C LEU A 983 6.23 -32.82 -4.34
N THR A 984 6.46 -32.23 -3.16
CA THR A 984 6.43 -30.77 -2.92
C THR A 984 7.64 -30.26 -2.10
N LYS A 985 8.85 -30.64 -2.53
CA LYS A 985 10.13 -29.97 -2.25
C LYS A 985 11.20 -30.54 -3.19
N GLN A 986 12.26 -29.75 -3.39
CA GLN A 986 13.28 -29.88 -4.44
C GLN A 986 12.72 -29.58 -5.84
N ASP A 987 13.26 -28.63 -6.62
CA ASP A 987 14.37 -27.70 -6.35
C ASP A 987 14.08 -26.28 -6.87
N GLY A 988 14.76 -25.31 -6.25
CA GLY A 988 15.13 -24.07 -6.91
C GLY A 988 16.66 -24.05 -7.06
N GLN A 989 17.15 -23.51 -8.17
CA GLN A 989 18.56 -23.16 -8.41
C GLN A 989 19.58 -24.31 -8.24
N GLY A 990 19.67 -25.15 -9.27
CA GLY A 990 20.97 -25.27 -9.93
C GLY A 990 21.25 -23.99 -10.73
N GLN A 991 22.51 -23.55 -10.70
CA GLN A 991 23.12 -22.37 -11.36
C GLN A 991 22.27 -21.60 -12.38
#